data_AF-A0A0P0M3A3-F1
#
_entry.id   AF-A0A0P0M3A3-F1
#
_cell.length_a   1.000
_cell.length_b   1.000
_cell.length_c   1.000
_cell.angle_alpha   90.00
_cell.angle_beta   90.00
_cell.angle_gamma   90.00
#
_symmetry.space_group_name_H-M   'P 1'
#
loop_
_entity.id
_entity.type
_entity.pdbx_description
1 polymer ?
#
loop_
_entity_poly.entity_id
_entity_poly.type
_entity_poly.pdbx_seq_one_letter_code
_entity_poly.pdbx_strand_id
1 'polypeptide(L)'
;MDLTRLIAPKIRQLEWIKHETGKFCIDAVYRDADIRVAKYITKHHNYIDGVYCYEDAAIHTFQSAKKNGIKCIYDLPIGYWRSMRKLLNIEYDKNPDWAITLGGFNDSDEKLNRKDRELALADKIYVASSFTKKTLLDYPGKLAEIEVIPYGFPPINKNRKYIPFAGRKIKVLFVGGLSQRKGISYFFDAIKGLENDLEVTVVGSGNINNCKVLKKALSNVNYIPSLPHEQILALMAAHDLFIFPSLFEGFGLVITEAMSQGTPVITTERTCGPEIIKHGENGWIVEAGTSEPISILLQQFIDCPEILEIAGRKAMKVANSRPWDCYGKELAESVKNILMNNILIHNSNNRIYTPYKFYRNVVWAYLLLLIFEGALRKWFLPGLATPLLIIRDPLAAYLTYIGISRGWLKSNYIIVMFIVSTLSLLISLVLGHQNLMVGLFGWRIYTIHFPTMFVIARVLTRNDLLKMIRFILYVSIPMTILIVIQFYSPPSAWVNRGIGGEGTAGFATIESYSRPPGTFSFTAGYVCFQAIVGCLLLYYLIMNKQLSEKNRIPNLLLLVMTGCYLLSIPISISRTHFFQTCVFLLFLGFATMQKQELKLKYLKFIFIVFISFVILIISGVGEEGLDVFIKRFEGANKAEGGIDNVLGGRYLGAFFRAFNNLDIPMLGYGIGLGTNVGAHLMGGNMYSFGFNAEEEWSRITGECGILLGLIIISIRTFVSLDCFSQAYKRLIYRFDLLPWMLSAGMLLLVPQGQWSIPTNLGFCILSGGFTMAAIRTTKKRKQKH
;
A
#
# COMPACT_ATOMS: atom_id res chain seq x y z
N MET A 1 3.24 20.38 17.82
CA MET A 1 3.72 20.21 19.21
C MET A 1 5.10 19.58 19.26
N ASP A 2 5.32 18.41 18.65
CA ASP A 2 6.63 17.73 18.74
C ASP A 2 7.80 18.49 18.10
N LEU A 3 7.59 19.16 16.96
CA LEU A 3 8.60 20.06 16.37
C LEU A 3 9.01 21.17 17.36
N THR A 4 8.04 21.76 18.05
CA THR A 4 8.28 22.81 19.07
C THR A 4 9.05 22.25 20.26
N ARG A 5 8.74 21.01 20.70
CA ARG A 5 9.49 20.30 21.74
C ARG A 5 10.96 20.10 21.38
N LEU A 6 11.26 19.76 20.13
CA LEU A 6 12.62 19.57 19.63
C LEU A 6 13.41 20.89 19.48
N ILE A 7 12.71 22.00 19.25
CA ILE A 7 13.32 23.34 19.12
C ILE A 7 13.53 23.99 20.49
N ALA A 8 12.65 23.75 21.46
CA ALA A 8 12.66 24.43 22.76
C ALA A 8 14.02 24.45 23.48
N PRO A 9 14.81 23.36 23.53
CA PRO A 9 16.16 23.40 24.10
C PRO A 9 17.11 24.34 23.36
N LYS A 10 16.99 24.43 22.03
CA LYS A 10 17.88 25.26 21.18
C LYS A 10 17.66 26.75 21.38
N ILE A 11 16.44 27.14 21.76
CA ILE A 11 16.06 28.53 22.07
C ILE A 11 15.98 28.80 23.58
N ARG A 12 16.53 27.90 24.42
CA ARG A 12 16.58 28.01 25.89
C ARG A 12 15.21 28.12 26.59
N GLN A 13 14.15 27.59 25.99
CA GLN A 13 12.79 27.58 26.56
C GLN A 13 12.48 26.24 27.27
N LEU A 14 13.22 25.93 28.34
CA LEU A 14 13.12 24.62 29.02
C LEU A 14 11.79 24.42 29.78
N GLU A 15 11.17 25.49 30.28
CA GLU A 15 9.86 25.42 30.96
C GLU A 15 8.75 24.87 30.03
N TRP A 16 8.87 25.08 28.71
CA TRP A 16 7.91 24.60 27.73
C TRP A 16 7.86 23.08 27.60
N ILE A 17 8.94 22.40 27.98
CA ILE A 17 9.12 20.95 27.87
C ILE A 17 9.26 20.29 29.24
N LYS A 18 9.02 21.04 30.32
CA LYS A 18 9.00 20.53 31.69
C LYS A 18 8.01 19.38 31.81
N HIS A 19 8.44 18.29 32.46
CA HIS A 19 7.66 17.07 32.62
C HIS A 19 6.26 17.35 33.19
N GLU A 20 5.23 16.75 32.58
CA GLU A 20 3.79 16.91 32.86
C GLU A 20 3.19 18.34 32.73
N THR A 21 3.92 19.39 33.10
CA THR A 21 3.39 20.76 33.16
C THR A 21 3.68 21.58 31.90
N GLY A 22 4.71 21.25 31.14
CA GLY A 22 5.13 21.99 29.96
C GLY A 22 4.15 21.81 28.79
N LYS A 23 3.74 22.90 28.13
CA LYS A 23 2.78 22.87 27.01
C LYS A 23 3.23 21.98 25.84
N PHE A 24 4.53 21.79 25.67
CA PHE A 24 5.13 20.97 24.62
C PHE A 24 5.94 19.79 25.19
N CYS A 25 5.73 19.43 26.46
CA CYS A 25 6.36 18.24 27.04
C CYS A 25 5.88 16.95 26.33
N ILE A 26 6.61 15.85 26.56
CA ILE A 26 6.29 14.57 25.91
C ILE A 26 4.89 14.06 26.30
N ASP A 27 4.48 14.28 27.56
CA ASP A 27 3.16 13.92 28.07
C ASP A 27 2.04 14.68 27.33
N ALA A 28 2.25 15.97 27.05
CA ALA A 28 1.31 16.78 26.27
C ALA A 28 1.22 16.33 24.81
N VAL A 29 2.36 15.93 24.20
CA VAL A 29 2.39 15.40 22.83
C VAL A 29 1.62 14.08 22.74
N TYR A 30 1.82 13.15 23.69
CA TYR A 30 1.08 11.90 23.73
C TYR A 30 -0.41 12.12 23.98
N ARG A 31 -0.78 12.99 24.92
CA ARG A 31 -2.18 13.31 25.23
C ARG A 31 -2.91 13.93 24.02
N ASP A 32 -2.26 14.85 23.31
CA ASP A 32 -2.80 15.46 22.09
C ASP A 32 -2.97 14.43 20.96
N ALA A 33 -2.02 13.50 20.80
CA ALA A 33 -2.16 12.37 19.87
C ALA A 33 -3.33 11.47 20.26
N ASP A 34 -3.42 11.05 21.53
CA ASP A 34 -4.48 10.20 22.07
C ASP A 34 -5.88 10.82 21.87
N ILE A 35 -6.04 12.11 22.21
CA ILE A 35 -7.32 12.84 21.99
C ILE A 35 -7.69 12.92 20.51
N ARG A 36 -6.72 13.17 19.61
CA ARG A 36 -6.99 13.21 18.17
C ARG A 36 -7.42 11.85 17.64
N VAL A 37 -6.77 10.78 18.09
CA VAL A 37 -7.12 9.41 17.70
C VAL A 37 -8.52 9.05 18.24
N ALA A 38 -8.84 9.40 19.49
CA ALA A 38 -10.18 9.23 20.06
C ALA A 38 -11.26 9.96 19.23
N LYS A 39 -11.03 11.23 18.85
CA LYS A 39 -11.94 11.99 17.97
C LYS A 39 -12.09 11.34 16.60
N TYR A 40 -11.01 10.78 16.06
CA TYR A 40 -11.04 10.05 14.79
C TYR A 40 -11.90 8.78 14.92
N ILE A 41 -11.72 8.01 15.99
CA ILE A 41 -12.52 6.80 16.27
C ILE A 41 -14.00 7.14 16.39
N THR A 42 -14.35 8.18 17.15
CA THR A 42 -15.75 8.61 17.28
C THR A 42 -16.40 8.85 15.91
N LYS A 43 -15.69 9.50 14.99
CA LYS A 43 -16.18 9.81 13.63
C LYS A 43 -16.13 8.65 12.64
N HIS A 44 -15.31 7.62 12.91
CA HIS A 44 -14.96 6.59 11.93
C HIS A 44 -15.01 5.16 12.49
N HIS A 45 -15.71 4.95 13.61
CA HIS A 45 -15.74 3.68 14.35
C HIS A 45 -16.17 2.49 13.48
N ASN A 46 -17.06 2.70 12.50
CA ASN A 46 -17.53 1.66 11.57
C ASN A 46 -16.43 1.00 10.70
N TYR A 47 -15.19 1.52 10.67
CA TYR A 47 -14.08 1.01 9.85
C TYR A 47 -12.86 0.56 10.67
N ILE A 48 -12.99 0.48 11.99
CA ILE A 48 -11.88 0.24 12.89
C ILE A 48 -12.19 -1.04 13.66
N ASP A 49 -11.44 -2.10 13.38
CA ASP A 49 -11.63 -3.39 14.05
C ASP A 49 -10.93 -3.43 15.44
N GLY A 50 -9.86 -2.65 15.59
CA GLY A 50 -9.10 -2.52 16.83
C GLY A 50 -8.15 -1.34 16.83
N VAL A 51 -7.69 -0.98 18.03
CA VAL A 51 -6.69 0.07 18.29
C VAL A 51 -5.50 -0.52 19.03
N TYR A 52 -4.30 -0.11 18.65
CA TYR A 52 -3.04 -0.55 19.24
C TYR A 52 -2.35 0.67 19.85
N CYS A 53 -2.21 0.69 21.16
CA CYS A 53 -1.65 1.82 21.90
C CYS A 53 -0.52 1.37 22.81
N TYR A 54 0.48 2.23 22.97
CA TYR A 54 1.49 2.10 24.01
C TYR A 54 1.00 2.75 25.31
N GLU A 55 1.61 2.40 26.43
CA GLU A 55 1.46 3.12 27.71
C GLU A 55 1.55 4.64 27.52
N ASP A 56 0.77 5.38 28.31
CA ASP A 56 0.69 6.84 28.34
C ASP A 56 -0.02 7.48 27.13
N ALA A 57 -0.39 6.70 26.11
CA ALA A 57 -1.05 7.17 24.90
C ALA A 57 -2.34 6.39 24.55
N ALA A 58 -3.01 5.84 25.56
CA ALA A 58 -4.13 4.92 25.34
C ALA A 58 -5.47 5.39 25.92
N ILE A 59 -5.50 6.21 26.98
CA ILE A 59 -6.72 6.38 27.79
C ILE A 59 -7.94 6.85 26.98
N HIS A 60 -7.82 7.92 26.20
CA HIS A 60 -8.95 8.47 25.46
C HIS A 60 -9.29 7.61 24.25
N THR A 61 -8.28 7.07 23.58
CA THR A 61 -8.40 6.14 22.46
C THR A 61 -9.17 4.89 22.88
N PHE A 62 -8.80 4.28 24.01
CA PHE A 62 -9.46 3.09 24.53
C PHE A 62 -10.87 3.37 25.02
N GLN A 63 -11.10 4.50 25.71
CA GLN A 63 -12.45 4.92 26.09
C GLN A 63 -13.36 5.08 24.87
N SER A 64 -12.87 5.72 23.81
CA SER A 64 -13.62 5.87 22.56
C SER A 64 -13.82 4.54 21.84
N ALA A 65 -12.82 3.66 21.85
CA ALA A 65 -12.89 2.34 21.22
C ALA A 65 -13.92 1.44 21.93
N LYS A 66 -13.87 1.36 23.27
CA LYS A 66 -14.80 0.56 24.09
C LYS A 66 -16.25 0.99 23.90
N LYS A 67 -16.53 2.29 23.83
CA LYS A 67 -17.88 2.81 23.54
C LYS A 67 -18.45 2.31 22.21
N ASN A 68 -17.60 1.90 21.26
CA ASN A 68 -17.99 1.44 19.94
C ASN A 68 -17.69 -0.05 19.71
N GLY A 69 -17.41 -0.83 20.76
CA GLY A 69 -17.14 -2.28 20.64
C GLY A 69 -15.82 -2.63 19.92
N ILE A 70 -14.90 -1.68 19.80
CA ILE A 70 -13.61 -1.85 19.13
C ILE A 70 -12.58 -2.45 20.10
N LYS A 71 -11.75 -3.40 19.64
CA LYS A 71 -10.74 -4.05 20.49
C LYS A 71 -9.61 -3.10 20.88
N CYS A 72 -9.25 -3.12 22.16
CA CYS A 72 -8.15 -2.33 22.71
C CYS A 72 -6.92 -3.21 22.95
N ILE A 73 -5.84 -2.98 22.22
CA ILE A 73 -4.58 -3.70 22.37
C ILE A 73 -3.57 -2.78 23.02
N TYR A 74 -3.06 -3.19 24.18
CA TYR A 74 -2.10 -2.44 24.97
C TYR A 74 -0.71 -3.05 24.86
N ASP A 75 0.26 -2.27 24.42
CA ASP A 75 1.67 -2.64 24.38
C ASP A 75 2.39 -1.97 25.55
N LEU A 76 3.02 -2.77 26.40
CA LEU A 76 3.76 -2.33 27.57
C LEU A 76 5.26 -2.60 27.34
N PRO A 77 6.04 -1.60 26.87
CA PRO A 77 7.44 -1.80 26.50
C PRO A 77 8.41 -1.91 27.68
N ILE A 78 8.00 -1.42 28.86
CA ILE A 78 8.76 -1.46 30.11
C ILE A 78 7.85 -1.96 31.24
N GLY A 79 8.42 -2.61 32.25
CA GLY A 79 7.64 -3.18 33.37
C GLY A 79 6.72 -2.19 34.09
N TYR A 80 5.68 -2.73 34.70
CA TYR A 80 4.62 -2.00 35.37
C TYR A 80 5.14 -1.11 36.52
N TRP A 81 4.57 0.09 36.61
CA TRP A 81 5.10 1.16 37.46
C TRP A 81 5.09 0.84 38.97
N ARG A 82 4.14 0.05 39.49
CA ARG A 82 4.11 -0.33 40.92
C ARG A 82 5.29 -1.25 41.25
N SER A 83 5.55 -2.25 40.42
CA SER A 83 6.74 -3.10 40.56
C SER A 83 8.02 -2.30 40.41
N MET A 84 8.04 -1.33 39.48
CA MET A 84 9.18 -0.44 39.30
C MET A 84 9.47 0.34 40.59
N ARG A 85 8.46 1.02 41.18
CA ARG A 85 8.62 1.73 42.45
C ARG A 85 9.03 0.80 43.58
N LYS A 86 8.39 -0.35 43.71
CA LYS A 86 8.71 -1.36 44.74
C LYS A 86 10.17 -1.80 44.68
N LEU A 87 10.66 -2.17 43.50
CA LEU A 87 12.03 -2.66 43.32
C LEU A 87 13.07 -1.54 43.40
N LEU A 88 12.78 -0.36 42.86
CA LEU A 88 13.72 0.76 42.84
C LEU A 88 13.73 1.56 44.16
N ASN A 89 12.69 1.47 45.00
CA ASN A 89 12.72 2.04 46.36
C ASN A 89 13.76 1.32 47.24
N ILE A 90 13.82 -0.02 47.16
CA ILE A 90 14.85 -0.80 47.85
C ILE A 90 16.24 -0.32 47.42
N GLU A 91 16.41 -0.05 46.13
CA GLU A 91 17.66 0.45 45.58
C GLU A 91 17.97 1.90 46.01
N TYR A 92 16.95 2.75 46.09
CA TYR A 92 17.07 4.13 46.57
C TYR A 92 17.67 4.16 47.98
N ASP A 93 17.19 3.28 48.87
CA ASP A 93 17.66 3.18 50.25
C ASP A 93 19.05 2.52 50.34
N LYS A 94 19.30 1.48 49.52
CA LYS A 94 20.56 0.73 49.52
C LYS A 94 21.73 1.53 48.94
N ASN A 95 21.49 2.35 47.91
CA ASN A 95 22.52 3.10 47.17
C ASN A 95 22.17 4.59 47.04
N PRO A 96 22.13 5.35 48.16
CA PRO A 96 21.64 6.73 48.17
C PRO A 96 22.48 7.68 47.28
N ASP A 97 23.78 7.44 47.17
CA ASP A 97 24.67 8.24 46.30
C ASP A 97 24.33 8.12 44.80
N TRP A 98 23.70 7.00 44.41
CA TRP A 98 23.29 6.72 43.04
C TRP A 98 21.82 7.08 42.78
N ALA A 99 21.04 7.36 43.84
CA ALA A 99 19.60 7.54 43.80
C ALA A 99 19.16 8.66 42.83
N ILE A 100 19.94 9.74 42.72
CA ILE A 100 19.68 10.86 41.81
C ILE A 100 19.68 10.46 40.32
N THR A 101 20.15 9.25 39.99
CA THR A 101 20.17 8.71 38.63
C THR A 101 19.06 7.68 38.36
N LEU A 102 18.35 7.17 39.37
CA LEU A 102 17.35 6.09 39.22
C LEU A 102 16.23 6.44 38.21
N GLY A 103 15.73 7.67 38.25
CA GLY A 103 14.54 8.08 37.49
C GLY A 103 13.27 7.32 37.92
N GLY A 104 12.16 7.52 37.22
CA GLY A 104 10.91 6.76 37.42
C GLY A 104 10.07 7.15 38.64
N PHE A 105 10.53 8.08 39.48
CA PHE A 105 9.80 8.59 40.64
C PHE A 105 9.11 9.94 40.40
N ASN A 106 9.25 10.51 39.20
CA ASN A 106 8.79 11.86 38.89
C ASN A 106 7.32 11.93 38.42
N ASP A 107 6.73 10.80 38.02
CA ASP A 107 5.34 10.75 37.55
C ASP A 107 4.37 11.03 38.71
N SER A 108 3.44 11.96 38.51
CA SER A 108 2.34 12.27 39.43
C SER A 108 1.39 11.09 39.65
N ASP A 109 0.70 11.07 40.79
CA ASP A 109 -0.32 10.05 41.07
C ASP A 109 -1.46 10.06 40.03
N GLU A 110 -1.80 11.23 39.45
CA GLU A 110 -2.78 11.32 38.37
C GLU A 110 -2.32 10.53 37.13
N LYS A 111 -1.06 10.67 36.74
CA LYS A 111 -0.48 9.94 35.61
C LYS A 111 -0.40 8.44 35.88
N LEU A 112 0.00 8.03 37.09
CA LEU A 112 0.01 6.61 37.46
C LEU A 112 -1.39 6.00 37.47
N ASN A 113 -2.37 6.70 38.03
CA ASN A 113 -3.77 6.28 38.01
C ASN A 113 -4.33 6.23 36.57
N ARG A 114 -3.80 7.04 35.65
CA ARG A 114 -4.12 6.93 34.22
C ARG A 114 -3.56 5.64 33.62
N LYS A 115 -2.31 5.26 33.91
CA LYS A 115 -1.72 3.98 33.47
C LYS A 115 -2.55 2.77 33.93
N ASP A 116 -3.01 2.79 35.19
CA ASP A 116 -3.86 1.74 35.74
C ASP A 116 -5.22 1.63 35.01
N ARG A 117 -5.80 2.77 34.63
CA ARG A 117 -7.05 2.84 33.85
C ARG A 117 -6.85 2.41 32.41
N GLU A 118 -5.71 2.70 31.80
CA GLU A 118 -5.37 2.24 30.45
C GLU A 118 -5.31 0.71 30.39
N LEU A 119 -4.60 0.09 31.34
CA LEU A 119 -4.53 -1.37 31.49
C LEU A 119 -5.91 -1.99 31.74
N ALA A 120 -6.75 -1.36 32.57
CA ALA A 120 -8.12 -1.82 32.84
C ALA A 120 -9.00 -1.88 31.57
N LEU A 121 -8.71 -1.02 30.59
CA LEU A 121 -9.46 -0.94 29.34
C LEU A 121 -8.90 -1.86 28.24
N ALA A 122 -7.79 -2.56 28.46
CA ALA A 122 -7.21 -3.46 27.47
C ALA A 122 -8.07 -4.72 27.26
N ASP A 123 -8.10 -5.24 26.04
CA ASP A 123 -8.60 -6.57 25.68
C ASP A 123 -7.46 -7.59 25.51
N LYS A 124 -6.24 -7.10 25.27
CA LYS A 124 -5.00 -7.87 25.18
C LYS A 124 -3.83 -7.00 25.57
N ILE A 125 -2.86 -7.60 26.25
CA ILE A 125 -1.63 -6.92 26.66
C ILE A 125 -0.45 -7.64 26.02
N TYR A 126 0.37 -6.90 25.30
CA TYR A 126 1.64 -7.37 24.77
C TYR A 126 2.80 -6.86 25.62
N VAL A 127 3.74 -7.75 25.89
CA VAL A 127 4.99 -7.45 26.59
C VAL A 127 6.13 -8.15 25.87
N ALA A 128 7.34 -7.59 25.96
CA ALA A 128 8.50 -8.15 25.27
C ALA A 128 9.22 -9.25 26.07
N SER A 129 9.06 -9.31 27.40
CA SER A 129 9.78 -10.27 28.26
C SER A 129 8.89 -10.88 29.34
N SER A 130 9.29 -12.04 29.86
CA SER A 130 8.66 -12.66 31.03
C SER A 130 8.84 -11.80 32.28
N PHE A 131 9.93 -11.05 32.39
CA PHE A 131 10.10 -10.08 33.47
C PHE A 131 9.01 -9.00 33.43
N THR A 132 8.80 -8.35 32.27
CA THR A 132 7.73 -7.36 32.11
C THR A 132 6.36 -7.98 32.42
N LYS A 133 6.10 -9.22 31.96
CA LYS A 133 4.88 -9.96 32.34
C LYS A 133 4.75 -10.15 33.86
N LYS A 134 5.83 -10.52 34.55
CA LYS A 134 5.84 -10.73 36.00
C LYS A 134 5.54 -9.45 36.77
N THR A 135 5.99 -8.29 36.29
CA THR A 135 5.67 -6.99 36.94
C THR A 135 4.17 -6.67 36.95
N LEU A 136 3.41 -7.18 35.98
CA LEU A 136 1.97 -6.99 35.94
C LEU A 136 1.22 -7.76 37.05
N LEU A 137 1.90 -8.65 37.80
CA LEU A 137 1.31 -9.30 38.99
C LEU A 137 1.05 -8.30 40.14
N ASP A 138 1.75 -7.17 40.19
CA ASP A 138 1.50 -6.12 41.19
C ASP A 138 0.30 -5.22 40.79
N TYR A 139 -0.38 -5.49 39.66
CA TYR A 139 -1.61 -4.79 39.28
C TYR A 139 -2.78 -5.22 40.19
N PRO A 140 -3.52 -4.29 40.81
CA PRO A 140 -4.51 -4.63 41.84
C PRO A 140 -5.82 -5.24 41.30
N GLY A 141 -6.03 -5.23 39.98
CA GLY A 141 -7.27 -5.69 39.35
C GLY A 141 -7.09 -6.91 38.45
N LYS A 142 -8.15 -7.24 37.71
CA LYS A 142 -8.10 -8.27 36.68
C LYS A 142 -7.55 -7.68 35.38
N LEU A 143 -6.43 -8.22 34.90
CA LEU A 143 -5.87 -7.88 33.60
C LEU A 143 -6.49 -8.71 32.48
N ALA A 144 -6.43 -8.15 31.27
CA ALA A 144 -6.63 -8.91 30.05
C ALA A 144 -5.53 -9.96 29.85
N GLU A 145 -5.70 -10.83 28.85
CA GLU A 145 -4.71 -11.85 28.52
C GLU A 145 -3.35 -11.19 28.17
N ILE A 146 -2.28 -11.65 28.83
CA ILE A 146 -0.91 -11.13 28.64
C ILE A 146 -0.09 -12.12 27.82
N GLU A 147 0.35 -11.68 26.64
CA GLU A 147 1.18 -12.45 25.73
C GLU A 147 2.59 -11.87 25.65
N VAL A 148 3.58 -12.75 25.82
CA VAL A 148 5.00 -12.39 25.70
C VAL A 148 5.44 -12.62 24.27
N ILE A 149 5.84 -11.56 23.57
CA ILE A 149 6.37 -11.64 22.21
C ILE A 149 7.77 -10.99 22.19
N PRO A 150 8.84 -11.79 22.36
CA PRO A 150 10.20 -11.25 22.44
C PRO A 150 10.63 -10.49 21.20
N TYR A 151 11.38 -9.41 21.35
CA TYR A 151 11.91 -8.68 20.19
C TYR A 151 12.93 -9.50 19.40
N GLY A 152 13.21 -9.05 18.18
CA GLY A 152 14.19 -9.67 17.30
C GLY A 152 15.61 -9.13 17.49
N PHE A 153 16.56 -9.89 16.96
CA PHE A 153 17.97 -9.52 16.90
C PHE A 153 18.29 -8.75 15.62
N PRO A 154 19.28 -7.83 15.65
CA PRO A 154 19.86 -7.28 14.44
C PRO A 154 20.66 -8.36 13.67
N PRO A 155 21.03 -8.10 12.40
CA PRO A 155 21.81 -9.04 11.61
C PRO A 155 23.13 -9.41 12.30
N ILE A 156 23.47 -10.70 12.28
CA ILE A 156 24.71 -11.19 12.88
C ILE A 156 25.96 -10.70 12.15
N ASN A 157 27.03 -10.49 12.91
CA ASN A 157 28.34 -10.19 12.34
C ASN A 157 29.06 -11.48 11.90
N LYS A 158 28.84 -11.89 10.64
CA LYS A 158 29.48 -13.07 10.04
C LYS A 158 31.01 -12.98 9.97
N ASN A 159 31.56 -11.78 10.04
CA ASN A 159 33.00 -11.51 9.95
C ASN A 159 33.66 -11.32 11.31
N ARG A 160 32.97 -11.62 12.42
CA ARG A 160 33.55 -11.52 13.75
C ARG A 160 34.80 -12.41 13.85
N LYS A 161 35.92 -11.78 14.20
CA LYS A 161 37.18 -12.45 14.54
C LYS A 161 37.39 -12.32 16.04
N TYR A 162 37.72 -13.43 16.69
CA TYR A 162 38.14 -13.43 18.10
C TYR A 162 39.66 -13.30 18.13
N ILE A 163 40.16 -12.38 18.95
CA ILE A 163 41.58 -12.16 19.14
C ILE A 163 42.01 -13.07 20.30
N PRO A 164 42.97 -14.00 20.10
CA PRO A 164 43.45 -14.87 21.17
C PRO A 164 43.88 -14.09 22.41
N PHE A 165 43.63 -14.67 23.58
CA PHE A 165 44.04 -14.11 24.86
C PHE A 165 45.50 -14.47 25.13
N ALA A 166 46.44 -13.68 24.58
CA ALA A 166 47.88 -13.86 24.78
C ALA A 166 48.40 -12.93 25.89
N GLY A 167 47.84 -13.02 27.10
CA GLY A 167 48.20 -12.16 28.24
C GLY A 167 47.71 -10.70 28.14
N ARG A 168 46.85 -10.38 27.16
CA ARG A 168 46.19 -9.08 27.05
C ARG A 168 45.04 -8.96 28.06
N LYS A 169 44.69 -7.72 28.42
CA LYS A 169 43.50 -7.43 29.22
C LYS A 169 42.21 -7.86 28.50
N ILE A 170 41.21 -8.28 29.28
CA ILE A 170 39.87 -8.58 28.79
C ILE A 170 39.14 -7.27 28.53
N LYS A 171 38.58 -7.10 27.33
CA LYS A 171 37.85 -5.89 26.95
C LYS A 171 36.40 -5.98 27.39
N VAL A 172 36.02 -5.20 28.40
CA VAL A 172 34.68 -5.18 28.99
C VAL A 172 33.93 -3.93 28.54
N LEU A 173 32.68 -4.11 28.14
CA LEU A 173 31.82 -3.06 27.61
C LEU A 173 30.54 -2.89 28.42
N PHE A 174 30.20 -1.63 28.71
CA PHE A 174 28.86 -1.21 29.10
C PHE A 174 28.32 -0.20 28.06
N VAL A 175 27.07 -0.37 27.63
CA VAL A 175 26.38 0.56 26.72
C VAL A 175 24.96 0.81 27.22
N GLY A 176 24.60 2.07 27.42
CA GLY A 176 23.25 2.46 27.78
C GLY A 176 23.18 3.78 28.53
N GLY A 177 21.96 4.19 28.93
CA GLY A 177 21.81 5.32 29.84
C GLY A 177 22.56 5.06 31.15
N LEU A 178 23.36 6.04 31.59
CA LEU A 178 24.16 5.92 32.81
C LEU A 178 23.30 6.24 34.03
N SER A 179 22.46 5.28 34.40
CA SER A 179 21.56 5.37 35.54
C SER A 179 21.59 4.14 36.41
N GLN A 180 21.25 4.32 37.68
CA GLN A 180 21.21 3.21 38.62
C GLN A 180 20.14 2.18 38.30
N ARG A 181 19.06 2.57 37.62
CA ARG A 181 18.09 1.62 37.07
C ARG A 181 18.75 0.58 36.14
N LYS A 182 19.82 0.98 35.43
CA LYS A 182 20.62 0.11 34.56
C LYS A 182 21.73 -0.65 35.31
N GLY A 183 21.79 -0.53 36.64
CA GLY A 183 22.74 -1.19 37.52
C GLY A 183 24.16 -0.64 37.43
N ILE A 184 24.32 0.63 37.07
CA ILE A 184 25.64 1.20 36.80
C ILE A 184 26.57 1.17 38.04
N SER A 185 26.06 1.29 39.26
CA SER A 185 26.90 1.11 40.47
C SER A 185 27.47 -0.30 40.53
N TYR A 186 26.62 -1.32 40.35
CA TYR A 186 27.02 -2.72 40.41
C TYR A 186 28.02 -3.10 39.32
N PHE A 187 27.92 -2.46 38.14
CA PHE A 187 28.94 -2.60 37.11
C PHE A 187 30.31 -2.08 37.59
N PHE A 188 30.36 -0.87 38.14
CA PHE A 188 31.62 -0.28 38.63
C PHE A 188 32.18 -0.99 39.86
N ASP A 189 31.31 -1.42 40.77
CA ASP A 189 31.73 -2.19 41.94
C ASP A 189 32.30 -3.55 41.53
N ALA A 190 31.76 -4.17 40.48
CA ALA A 190 32.20 -5.49 40.04
C ALA A 190 33.61 -5.51 39.44
N ILE A 191 34.04 -4.42 38.81
CA ILE A 191 35.35 -4.29 38.15
C ILE A 191 36.44 -3.74 39.07
N LYS A 192 36.10 -3.33 40.29
CA LYS A 192 37.02 -2.69 41.23
C LYS A 192 38.11 -3.67 41.65
N GLY A 193 39.38 -3.24 41.58
CA GLY A 193 40.53 -4.08 41.91
C GLY A 193 40.99 -5.00 40.78
N LEU A 194 40.33 -4.95 39.60
CA LEU A 194 40.69 -5.72 38.41
C LEU A 194 41.26 -4.82 37.29
N GLU A 195 41.80 -3.64 37.65
CA GLU A 195 42.27 -2.63 36.69
C GLU A 195 43.47 -3.12 35.86
N ASN A 196 44.25 -4.08 36.39
CA ASN A 196 45.38 -4.69 35.69
C ASN A 196 44.94 -5.74 34.67
N ASP A 197 43.77 -6.35 34.84
CA ASP A 197 43.29 -7.46 34.03
C ASP A 197 42.20 -7.04 33.02
N LEU A 198 41.54 -5.91 33.26
CA LEU A 198 40.42 -5.42 32.45
C LEU A 198 40.74 -4.12 31.69
N GLU A 199 40.29 -4.05 30.44
CA GLU A 199 40.19 -2.81 29.66
C GLU A 199 38.71 -2.45 29.54
N VAL A 200 38.27 -1.43 30.29
CA VAL A 200 36.85 -1.12 30.44
C VAL A 200 36.45 0.09 29.59
N THR A 201 35.44 -0.11 28.73
CA THR A 201 34.80 0.96 27.98
C THR A 201 33.34 1.15 28.42
N VAL A 202 32.94 2.39 28.67
CA VAL A 202 31.57 2.76 29.05
C VAL A 202 31.02 3.75 28.04
N VAL A 203 29.89 3.41 27.41
CA VAL A 203 29.24 4.27 26.43
C VAL A 203 27.85 4.68 26.86
N GLY A 204 27.59 5.99 26.89
CA GLY A 204 26.25 6.52 27.11
C GLY A 204 26.23 7.85 27.84
N SER A 205 25.03 8.33 28.14
CA SER A 205 24.80 9.61 28.82
C SER A 205 23.95 9.43 30.06
N GLY A 206 24.12 10.33 31.04
CA GLY A 206 23.38 10.33 32.29
C GLY A 206 23.58 11.62 33.06
N ASN A 207 23.16 11.64 34.33
CA ASN A 207 23.21 12.83 35.19
C ASN A 207 24.61 13.07 35.78
N ILE A 208 25.64 13.09 34.93
CA ILE A 208 27.06 13.08 35.31
C ILE A 208 27.45 14.31 36.12
N ASN A 209 26.92 15.49 35.76
CA ASN A 209 27.25 16.74 36.44
C ASN A 209 26.73 16.79 37.88
N ASN A 210 25.59 16.15 38.17
CA ASN A 210 24.96 16.20 39.49
C ASN A 210 25.25 14.94 40.33
N CYS A 211 25.77 13.87 39.74
CA CYS A 211 26.12 12.63 40.44
C CYS A 211 27.64 12.50 40.59
N LYS A 212 28.15 12.87 41.78
CA LYS A 212 29.61 12.86 42.08
C LYS A 212 30.24 11.48 41.92
N VAL A 213 29.55 10.43 42.37
CA VAL A 213 30.04 9.04 42.29
C VAL A 213 30.13 8.56 40.84
N LEU A 214 29.15 8.88 39.99
CA LEU A 214 29.20 8.56 38.56
C LEU A 214 30.36 9.29 37.87
N LYS A 215 30.54 10.60 38.14
CA LYS A 215 31.65 11.38 37.57
C LYS A 215 33.01 10.81 37.94
N LYS A 216 33.19 10.39 39.20
CA LYS A 216 34.42 9.76 39.69
C LYS A 216 34.64 8.37 39.09
N ALA A 217 33.59 7.56 38.94
CA ALA A 217 33.71 6.24 38.33
C ALA A 217 34.11 6.32 36.85
N LEU A 218 33.55 7.28 36.11
CA LEU A 218 33.86 7.50 34.70
C LEU A 218 35.29 7.97 34.43
N SER A 219 35.96 8.63 35.39
CA SER A 219 37.36 9.05 35.20
C SER A 219 38.35 7.91 35.21
N ASN A 220 37.94 6.71 35.64
CA ASN A 220 38.79 5.53 35.77
C ASN A 220 38.63 4.54 34.61
N VAL A 221 37.83 4.87 33.60
CA VAL A 221 37.49 3.99 32.47
C VAL A 221 37.53 4.76 31.15
N ASN A 222 37.53 4.04 30.02
CA ASN A 222 37.38 4.66 28.71
C ASN A 222 35.92 5.08 28.49
N TYR A 223 35.60 6.34 28.78
CA TYR A 223 34.24 6.87 28.68
C TYR A 223 33.95 7.54 27.33
N ILE A 224 32.86 7.11 26.68
CA ILE A 224 32.37 7.66 25.41
C ILE A 224 30.92 8.18 25.60
N PRO A 225 30.64 9.49 25.44
CA PRO A 225 29.30 10.03 25.72
C PRO A 225 28.17 9.51 24.81
N SER A 226 28.45 9.36 23.51
CA SER A 226 27.51 8.76 22.56
C SER A 226 28.23 8.35 21.29
N LEU A 227 27.69 7.36 20.57
CA LEU A 227 28.12 6.98 19.23
C LEU A 227 26.91 6.71 18.33
N PRO A 228 27.06 6.86 17.00
CA PRO A 228 26.10 6.33 16.04
C PRO A 228 25.88 4.83 16.23
N HIS A 229 24.67 4.35 15.97
CA HIS A 229 24.28 2.95 16.21
C HIS A 229 25.19 1.93 15.53
N GLU A 230 25.61 2.17 14.28
CA GLU A 230 26.54 1.28 13.57
C GLU A 230 27.91 1.18 14.27
N GLN A 231 28.39 2.29 14.85
CA GLN A 231 29.64 2.31 15.61
C GLN A 231 29.49 1.61 16.96
N ILE A 232 28.31 1.63 17.58
CA ILE A 232 28.03 0.81 18.78
C ILE A 232 28.14 -0.69 18.44
N LEU A 233 27.57 -1.13 17.32
CA LEU A 233 27.67 -2.53 16.89
C LEU A 233 29.13 -2.92 16.59
N ALA A 234 29.87 -2.06 15.90
CA ALA A 234 31.30 -2.27 15.66
C ALA A 234 32.11 -2.32 16.98
N LEU A 235 31.76 -1.46 17.94
CA LEU A 235 32.39 -1.43 19.26
C LEU A 235 32.09 -2.71 20.04
N MET A 236 30.83 -3.16 20.06
CA MET A 236 30.45 -4.46 20.63
C MET A 236 31.28 -5.57 19.99
N ALA A 237 31.42 -5.58 18.67
CA ALA A 237 32.23 -6.55 17.94
C ALA A 237 33.74 -6.52 18.29
N ALA A 238 34.23 -5.42 18.86
CA ALA A 238 35.61 -5.25 19.28
C ALA A 238 35.86 -5.59 20.77
N HIS A 239 34.82 -5.87 21.55
CA HIS A 239 34.92 -6.21 22.97
C HIS A 239 34.68 -7.70 23.23
N ASP A 240 35.27 -8.22 24.30
CA ASP A 240 35.21 -9.63 24.67
C ASP A 240 34.00 -9.96 25.55
N LEU A 241 33.52 -8.99 26.32
CA LEU A 241 32.41 -9.17 27.25
C LEU A 241 31.54 -7.91 27.32
N PHE A 242 30.23 -8.08 27.31
CA PHE A 242 29.26 -7.03 27.58
C PHE A 242 28.57 -7.25 28.93
N ILE A 243 28.53 -6.25 29.80
CA ILE A 243 27.89 -6.36 31.11
C ILE A 243 26.75 -5.35 31.20
N PHE A 244 25.55 -5.85 31.46
CA PHE A 244 24.33 -5.05 31.57
C PHE A 244 23.51 -5.50 32.79
N PRO A 245 23.91 -5.10 34.01
CA PRO A 245 23.39 -5.62 35.27
C PRO A 245 22.12 -4.87 35.70
N SER A 246 21.18 -4.69 34.77
CA SER A 246 20.02 -3.81 34.96
C SER A 246 19.12 -4.27 36.11
N LEU A 247 18.59 -3.31 36.87
CA LEU A 247 17.68 -3.56 37.99
C LEU A 247 16.22 -3.61 37.53
N PHE A 248 15.92 -2.94 36.41
CA PHE A 248 14.58 -2.90 35.85
C PHE A 248 14.63 -2.52 34.36
N GLU A 249 14.47 -3.50 33.47
CA GLU A 249 14.44 -3.27 32.03
C GLU A 249 13.34 -4.06 31.33
N GLY A 250 12.66 -3.43 30.37
CA GLY A 250 11.57 -4.08 29.64
C GLY A 250 12.06 -5.21 28.75
N PHE A 251 13.08 -4.94 27.94
CA PHE A 251 13.74 -5.97 27.13
C PHE A 251 15.26 -5.81 27.19
N GLY A 252 15.78 -4.63 26.81
CA GLY A 252 17.21 -4.39 26.75
C GLY A 252 17.80 -4.80 25.40
N LEU A 253 17.43 -4.07 24.34
CA LEU A 253 17.93 -4.31 22.98
C LEU A 253 19.47 -4.34 22.87
N VAL A 254 20.17 -3.63 23.76
CA VAL A 254 21.64 -3.68 23.85
C VAL A 254 22.19 -5.09 24.12
N ILE A 255 21.42 -5.95 24.80
CA ILE A 255 21.76 -7.37 25.01
C ILE A 255 21.71 -8.11 23.67
N THR A 256 20.63 -7.96 22.90
CA THR A 256 20.50 -8.64 21.60
C THR A 256 21.49 -8.10 20.57
N GLU A 257 21.81 -6.80 20.63
CA GLU A 257 22.86 -6.17 19.85
C GLU A 257 24.23 -6.81 20.16
N ALA A 258 24.65 -6.88 21.43
CA ALA A 258 25.93 -7.47 21.81
C ALA A 258 26.05 -8.93 21.34
N MET A 259 25.02 -9.74 21.61
CA MET A 259 24.96 -11.14 21.17
C MET A 259 25.05 -11.30 19.64
N SER A 260 24.39 -10.42 18.87
CA SER A 260 24.45 -10.45 17.39
C SER A 260 25.85 -10.19 16.85
N GLN A 261 26.66 -9.42 17.59
CA GLN A 261 28.04 -9.09 17.23
C GLN A 261 29.04 -10.15 17.73
N GLY A 262 28.55 -11.21 18.37
CA GLY A 262 29.38 -12.30 18.91
C GLY A 262 29.98 -11.98 20.26
N THR A 263 29.47 -10.96 20.96
CA THR A 263 29.94 -10.59 22.29
C THR A 263 29.02 -11.23 23.32
N PRO A 264 29.53 -12.14 24.17
CA PRO A 264 28.71 -12.73 25.23
C PRO A 264 28.33 -11.67 26.25
N VAL A 265 27.25 -11.94 26.99
CA VAL A 265 26.62 -10.97 27.89
C VAL A 265 26.51 -11.51 29.32
N ILE A 266 26.85 -10.69 30.32
CA ILE A 266 26.34 -10.82 31.69
C ILE A 266 25.15 -9.87 31.83
N THR A 267 23.98 -10.39 32.22
CA THR A 267 22.80 -9.58 32.53
C THR A 267 22.02 -10.19 33.70
N THR A 268 20.84 -9.67 34.00
CA THR A 268 20.03 -10.09 35.16
C THR A 268 18.71 -10.74 34.75
N GLU A 269 18.06 -11.37 35.72
CA GLU A 269 16.70 -11.90 35.60
C GLU A 269 15.63 -10.81 35.40
N ARG A 270 16.01 -9.52 35.49
CA ARG A 270 15.12 -8.35 35.37
C ARG A 270 15.23 -7.64 34.01
N THR A 271 15.47 -8.44 32.97
CA THR A 271 15.68 -8.03 31.57
C THR A 271 15.06 -9.07 30.61
N CYS A 272 15.44 -9.04 29.32
CA CYS A 272 15.16 -10.16 28.40
C CYS A 272 16.06 -11.39 28.57
N GLY A 273 17.04 -11.36 29.47
CA GLY A 273 17.99 -12.44 29.69
C GLY A 273 17.35 -13.83 29.74
N PRO A 274 16.31 -14.06 30.57
CA PRO A 274 15.63 -15.35 30.65
C PRO A 274 15.02 -15.86 29.32
N GLU A 275 14.70 -14.99 28.37
CA GLU A 275 14.14 -15.39 27.08
C GLU A 275 15.21 -15.86 26.08
N ILE A 276 16.44 -15.34 26.19
CA ILE A 276 17.44 -15.46 25.13
C ILE A 276 18.80 -16.02 25.58
N ILE A 277 19.06 -16.08 26.89
CA ILE A 277 20.29 -16.60 27.47
C ILE A 277 19.99 -17.89 28.24
N LYS A 278 20.74 -18.94 27.89
CA LYS A 278 20.94 -20.13 28.71
C LYS A 278 22.23 -19.93 29.50
N HIS A 279 22.07 -19.73 30.81
CA HIS A 279 23.16 -19.40 31.73
C HIS A 279 24.35 -20.35 31.57
N GLY A 280 25.56 -19.79 31.43
CA GLY A 280 26.81 -20.54 31.27
C GLY A 280 27.08 -21.06 29.86
N GLU A 281 26.12 -20.94 28.93
CA GLU A 281 26.29 -21.44 27.56
C GLU A 281 26.47 -20.33 26.54
N ASN A 282 25.56 -19.37 26.46
CA ASN A 282 25.57 -18.29 25.47
C ASN A 282 25.54 -16.89 26.12
N GLY A 283 25.83 -16.84 27.42
CA GLY A 283 25.78 -15.67 28.29
C GLY A 283 25.52 -16.10 29.73
N TRP A 284 25.45 -15.13 30.64
CA TRP A 284 25.22 -15.37 32.06
C TRP A 284 24.11 -14.47 32.57
N ILE A 285 23.24 -15.09 33.38
CA ILE A 285 22.19 -14.41 34.13
C ILE A 285 22.61 -14.43 35.61
N VAL A 286 22.75 -13.27 36.21
CA VAL A 286 23.06 -13.07 37.63
C VAL A 286 21.92 -12.39 38.36
N GLU A 287 21.90 -12.44 39.68
CA GLU A 287 20.91 -11.74 40.48
C GLU A 287 21.05 -10.21 40.34
N ALA A 288 19.95 -9.51 40.09
CA ALA A 288 19.92 -8.05 40.07
C ALA A 288 20.08 -7.45 41.49
N GLY A 289 20.85 -6.37 41.60
CA GLY A 289 21.02 -5.64 42.86
C GLY A 289 22.27 -6.06 43.66
N THR A 290 23.20 -6.77 43.04
CA THR A 290 24.49 -7.14 43.63
C THR A 290 25.59 -7.21 42.56
N SER A 291 26.82 -6.86 42.94
CA SER A 291 28.01 -6.94 42.09
C SER A 291 28.80 -8.25 42.29
N GLU A 292 28.60 -8.95 43.41
CA GLU A 292 29.40 -10.11 43.80
C GLU A 292 29.39 -11.25 42.76
N PRO A 293 28.24 -11.70 42.22
CA PRO A 293 28.23 -12.71 41.16
C PRO A 293 28.94 -12.25 39.88
N ILE A 294 28.93 -10.95 39.59
CA ILE A 294 29.61 -10.38 38.42
C ILE A 294 31.12 -10.43 38.65
N SER A 295 31.61 -10.04 39.83
CA SER A 295 33.03 -10.14 40.19
C SER A 295 33.55 -11.57 40.15
N ILE A 296 32.78 -12.54 40.65
CA ILE A 296 33.14 -13.97 40.59
C ILE A 296 33.29 -14.43 39.14
N LEU A 297 32.35 -14.08 38.26
CA LEU A 297 32.44 -14.39 36.83
C LEU A 297 33.63 -13.71 36.17
N LEU A 298 33.90 -12.44 36.49
CA LEU A 298 35.06 -11.72 35.97
C LEU A 298 36.37 -12.41 36.37
N GLN A 299 36.52 -12.85 37.62
CA GLN A 299 37.69 -13.60 38.05
C GLN A 299 37.83 -14.93 37.30
N GLN A 300 36.73 -15.68 37.14
CA GLN A 300 36.73 -16.91 36.34
C GLN A 300 37.15 -16.68 34.89
N PHE A 301 36.77 -15.54 34.30
CA PHE A 301 37.15 -15.21 32.93
C PHE A 301 38.60 -14.75 32.83
N ILE A 302 39.15 -14.13 33.86
CA ILE A 302 40.58 -13.83 33.94
C ILE A 302 41.39 -15.13 33.97
N ASP A 303 40.92 -16.11 34.75
CA ASP A 303 41.59 -17.41 34.87
C ASP A 303 41.43 -18.30 33.62
N CYS A 304 40.28 -18.21 32.93
CA CYS A 304 39.97 -18.98 31.72
C CYS A 304 39.20 -18.14 30.68
N PRO A 305 39.90 -17.27 29.92
CA PRO A 305 39.24 -16.33 29.01
C PRO A 305 38.68 -16.98 27.74
N GLU A 306 39.10 -18.20 27.38
CA GLU A 306 38.62 -18.91 26.19
C GLU A 306 37.10 -19.16 26.23
N ILE A 307 36.51 -19.22 27.43
CA ILE A 307 35.07 -19.39 27.62
C ILE A 307 34.27 -18.26 26.96
N LEU A 308 34.80 -17.04 26.89
CA LEU A 308 34.15 -15.87 26.31
C LEU A 308 33.95 -16.05 24.80
N GLU A 309 34.94 -16.60 24.09
CA GLU A 309 34.81 -16.89 22.66
C GLU A 309 33.76 -17.97 22.41
N ILE A 310 33.77 -19.04 23.21
CA ILE A 310 32.80 -20.14 23.10
C ILE A 310 31.37 -19.60 23.30
N ALA A 311 31.17 -18.81 24.36
CA ALA A 311 29.89 -18.19 24.67
C ALA A 311 29.46 -17.20 23.58
N GLY A 312 30.37 -16.36 23.07
CA GLY A 312 30.11 -15.40 22.00
C GLY A 312 29.66 -16.06 20.69
N ARG A 313 30.29 -17.18 20.31
CA ARG A 313 29.87 -17.98 19.14
C ARG A 313 28.48 -18.57 19.33
N LYS A 314 28.14 -19.05 20.53
CA LYS A 314 26.79 -19.56 20.85
C LYS A 314 25.75 -18.43 20.90
N ALA A 315 26.10 -17.27 21.44
CA ALA A 315 25.26 -16.07 21.47
C ALA A 315 24.85 -15.64 20.05
N MET A 316 25.80 -15.63 19.12
CA MET A 316 25.53 -15.29 17.72
C MET A 316 24.62 -16.31 17.03
N LYS A 317 24.74 -17.60 17.36
CA LYS A 317 23.81 -18.64 16.84
C LYS A 317 22.37 -18.39 17.31
N VAL A 318 22.18 -18.03 18.58
CA VAL A 318 20.86 -17.66 19.11
C VAL A 318 20.34 -16.40 18.43
N ALA A 319 21.18 -15.37 18.26
CA ALA A 319 20.81 -14.15 17.55
C ALA A 319 20.31 -14.42 16.13
N ASN A 320 20.99 -15.31 15.39
CA ASN A 320 20.61 -15.69 14.04
C ASN A 320 19.27 -16.43 13.96
N SER A 321 18.85 -17.10 15.04
CA SER A 321 17.59 -17.87 15.08
C SER A 321 16.34 -16.98 15.19
N ARG A 322 16.49 -15.74 15.66
CA ARG A 322 15.37 -14.83 15.94
C ARG A 322 15.57 -13.42 15.36
N PRO A 323 15.61 -13.24 14.03
CA PRO A 323 15.63 -11.92 13.42
C PRO A 323 14.32 -11.14 13.68
N TRP A 324 14.33 -9.82 13.45
CA TRP A 324 13.15 -8.94 13.55
C TRP A 324 11.92 -9.41 12.76
N ASP A 325 12.13 -10.14 11.66
CA ASP A 325 11.04 -10.71 10.87
C ASP A 325 10.23 -11.77 11.64
N CYS A 326 10.83 -12.46 12.62
CA CYS A 326 10.11 -13.40 13.49
C CYS A 326 9.15 -12.65 14.41
N TYR A 327 9.64 -11.66 15.15
CA TYR A 327 8.81 -10.77 15.98
C TYR A 327 7.64 -10.17 15.19
N GLY A 328 7.91 -9.62 14.00
CA GLY A 328 6.88 -9.01 13.17
C GLY A 328 5.80 -9.99 12.71
N LYS A 329 6.13 -11.26 12.49
CA LYS A 329 5.15 -12.31 12.14
C LYS A 329 4.30 -12.72 13.34
N GLU A 330 4.94 -13.01 14.47
CA GLU A 330 4.27 -13.42 15.70
C GLU A 330 3.30 -12.34 16.19
N LEU A 331 3.73 -11.08 16.25
CA LEU A 331 2.87 -9.96 16.62
C LEU A 331 1.70 -9.80 15.65
N ALA A 332 1.95 -9.84 14.33
CA ALA A 332 0.89 -9.70 13.34
C ALA A 332 -0.13 -10.84 13.40
N GLU A 333 0.32 -12.07 13.69
CA GLU A 333 -0.55 -13.22 13.87
C GLU A 333 -1.38 -13.10 15.16
N SER A 334 -0.77 -12.73 16.27
CA SER A 334 -1.50 -12.52 17.52
C SER A 334 -2.53 -11.39 17.41
N VAL A 335 -2.15 -10.23 16.82
CA VAL A 335 -3.07 -9.12 16.56
C VAL A 335 -4.23 -9.57 15.67
N LYS A 336 -3.95 -10.37 14.63
CA LYS A 336 -5.00 -10.92 13.77
C LYS A 336 -5.94 -11.83 14.56
N ASN A 337 -5.44 -12.67 15.46
CA ASN A 337 -6.24 -13.58 16.26
C ASN A 337 -7.21 -12.84 17.19
N ILE A 338 -6.75 -11.80 17.90
CA ILE A 338 -7.66 -11.00 18.74
C ILE A 338 -8.73 -10.27 17.90
N LEU A 339 -8.37 -9.74 16.74
CA LEU A 339 -9.35 -9.09 15.86
C LEU A 339 -10.35 -10.09 15.27
N MET A 340 -9.95 -11.35 15.04
CA MET A 340 -10.80 -12.41 14.51
C MET A 340 -11.73 -13.05 15.54
N ASN A 341 -11.38 -13.07 16.83
CA ASN A 341 -12.24 -13.63 17.88
C ASN A 341 -13.60 -12.90 18.02
N ASN A 342 -13.72 -11.66 17.51
CA ASN A 342 -15.01 -10.97 17.39
C ASN A 342 -15.88 -11.47 16.21
N ILE A 343 -15.27 -12.09 15.18
CA ILE A 343 -16.01 -12.60 14.02
C ILE A 343 -16.66 -13.96 14.35
N LEU A 344 -16.05 -14.74 15.25
CA LEU A 344 -16.51 -16.09 15.60
C LEU A 344 -17.72 -16.11 16.54
N ILE A 345 -17.95 -15.07 17.34
CA ILE A 345 -19.19 -14.95 18.14
C ILE A 345 -20.40 -14.62 17.24
N HIS A 346 -20.17 -14.14 16.02
CA HIS A 346 -21.25 -13.80 15.08
C HIS A 346 -21.39 -14.67 13.84
N ASN A 347 -20.53 -15.66 13.60
CA ASN A 347 -20.77 -16.64 12.54
C ASN A 347 -19.95 -17.92 12.75
N SER A 348 -20.65 -18.98 13.14
CA SER A 348 -20.22 -20.36 12.96
C SER A 348 -20.11 -20.66 11.46
N ASN A 349 -18.91 -20.54 10.88
CA ASN A 349 -18.40 -21.44 9.84
C ASN A 349 -17.00 -21.00 9.37
N ASN A 350 -16.05 -21.92 9.54
CA ASN A 350 -14.64 -21.84 9.15
C ASN A 350 -14.46 -21.37 7.69
N ARG A 351 -14.14 -20.09 7.48
CA ARG A 351 -13.46 -19.60 6.26
C ARG A 351 -12.51 -18.47 6.62
N ILE A 352 -11.23 -18.64 6.25
CA ILE A 352 -10.18 -17.62 6.33
C ILE A 352 -10.67 -16.35 5.58
N TYR A 353 -11.19 -15.37 6.31
CA TYR A 353 -11.64 -14.09 5.77
C TYR A 353 -10.43 -13.21 5.51
N THR A 354 -10.18 -12.91 4.24
CA THR A 354 -9.50 -11.67 3.88
C THR A 354 -10.60 -10.61 3.73
N PRO A 355 -10.55 -9.45 4.41
CA PRO A 355 -11.70 -8.56 4.61
C PRO A 355 -12.33 -8.01 3.30
N TYR A 356 -11.64 -8.17 2.17
CA TYR A 356 -12.14 -7.78 0.85
C TYR A 356 -12.36 -8.94 -0.13
N LYS A 357 -12.26 -10.21 0.29
CA LYS A 357 -12.34 -11.37 -0.62
C LYS A 357 -13.62 -11.37 -1.45
N PHE A 358 -14.75 -11.16 -0.79
CA PHE A 358 -16.04 -11.12 -1.44
C PHE A 358 -16.11 -9.99 -2.48
N TYR A 359 -15.71 -8.77 -2.10
CA TYR A 359 -15.73 -7.63 -3.03
C TYR A 359 -14.79 -7.83 -4.22
N ARG A 360 -13.64 -8.49 -4.03
CA ARG A 360 -12.76 -8.88 -5.14
C ARG A 360 -13.43 -9.86 -6.09
N ASN A 361 -14.22 -10.81 -5.58
CA ASN A 361 -15.00 -11.71 -6.42
C ASN A 361 -16.07 -10.94 -7.22
N VAL A 362 -16.67 -9.89 -6.65
CA VAL A 362 -17.59 -9.01 -7.38
C VAL A 362 -16.86 -8.26 -8.49
N VAL A 363 -15.64 -7.76 -8.26
CA VAL A 363 -14.83 -7.13 -9.33
C VAL A 363 -14.45 -8.15 -10.41
N TRP A 364 -14.18 -9.41 -10.05
CA TRP A 364 -14.00 -10.49 -11.03
C TRP A 364 -15.25 -10.74 -11.86
N ALA A 365 -16.42 -10.83 -11.24
CA ALA A 365 -17.69 -10.97 -11.95
C ALA A 365 -17.93 -9.77 -12.89
N TYR A 366 -17.64 -8.55 -12.44
CA TYR A 366 -17.71 -7.35 -13.28
C TYR A 366 -16.79 -7.46 -14.51
N LEU A 367 -15.53 -7.90 -14.33
CA LEU A 367 -14.56 -8.10 -15.41
C LEU A 367 -15.02 -9.18 -16.41
N LEU A 368 -15.52 -10.31 -15.91
CA LEU A 368 -16.00 -11.40 -16.76
C LEU A 368 -17.20 -10.95 -17.61
N LEU A 369 -18.18 -10.30 -16.98
CA LEU A 369 -19.31 -9.72 -17.70
C LEU A 369 -18.87 -8.64 -18.67
N LEU A 370 -17.85 -7.83 -18.35
CA LEU A 370 -17.32 -6.82 -19.25
C LEU A 370 -16.78 -7.42 -20.55
N ILE A 371 -16.09 -8.55 -20.47
CA ILE A 371 -15.49 -9.23 -21.62
C ILE A 371 -16.54 -10.03 -22.40
N PHE A 372 -17.47 -10.71 -21.72
CA PHE A 372 -18.33 -11.72 -22.35
C PHE A 372 -19.80 -11.34 -22.53
N GLU A 373 -20.29 -10.20 -22.00
CA GLU A 373 -21.68 -9.77 -22.18
C GLU A 373 -22.09 -9.70 -23.65
N GLY A 374 -21.23 -9.16 -24.52
CA GLY A 374 -21.56 -9.05 -25.95
C GLY A 374 -21.76 -10.42 -26.62
N ALA A 375 -21.02 -11.45 -26.20
CA ALA A 375 -21.18 -12.81 -26.71
C ALA A 375 -22.52 -13.40 -26.25
N LEU A 376 -22.92 -13.13 -25.00
CA LEU A 376 -24.24 -13.50 -24.50
C LEU A 376 -25.35 -12.84 -25.34
N ARG A 377 -25.21 -11.55 -25.66
CA ARG A 377 -26.21 -10.77 -26.41
C ARG A 377 -26.33 -11.13 -27.89
N LYS A 378 -25.30 -11.73 -28.48
CA LYS A 378 -25.26 -12.10 -29.90
C LYS A 378 -25.53 -13.58 -30.14
N TRP A 379 -24.95 -14.44 -29.32
CA TRP A 379 -24.84 -15.87 -29.64
C TRP A 379 -25.63 -16.76 -28.69
N PHE A 380 -25.58 -16.50 -27.39
CA PHE A 380 -26.12 -17.44 -26.39
C PHE A 380 -27.53 -17.09 -25.93
N LEU A 381 -27.83 -15.80 -25.75
CA LEU A 381 -29.09 -15.28 -25.22
C LEU A 381 -29.57 -14.06 -26.02
N PRO A 382 -29.74 -14.16 -27.36
CA PRO A 382 -30.13 -13.04 -28.21
C PRO A 382 -31.48 -12.42 -27.80
N GLY A 383 -32.46 -13.21 -27.37
CA GLY A 383 -33.75 -12.72 -26.88
C GLY A 383 -33.66 -11.87 -25.60
N LEU A 384 -32.55 -11.93 -24.86
CA LEU A 384 -32.28 -11.12 -23.66
C LEU A 384 -31.30 -9.98 -23.95
N ALA A 385 -31.08 -9.62 -25.22
CA ALA A 385 -30.07 -8.63 -25.60
C ALA A 385 -30.26 -7.26 -24.94
N THR A 386 -31.51 -6.82 -24.73
CA THR A 386 -31.83 -5.54 -24.08
C THR A 386 -31.55 -5.56 -22.57
N PRO A 387 -32.10 -6.49 -21.76
CA PRO A 387 -31.79 -6.52 -20.32
C PRO A 387 -30.32 -6.84 -20.03
N LEU A 388 -29.63 -7.62 -20.88
CA LEU A 388 -28.20 -7.89 -20.73
C LEU A 388 -27.31 -6.65 -20.87
N LEU A 389 -27.80 -5.57 -21.49
CA LEU A 389 -27.06 -4.31 -21.64
C LEU A 389 -26.65 -3.70 -20.30
N ILE A 390 -27.44 -3.96 -19.24
CA ILE A 390 -27.24 -3.43 -17.89
C ILE A 390 -26.85 -4.52 -16.88
N ILE A 391 -26.40 -5.70 -17.35
CA ILE A 391 -26.08 -6.85 -16.47
C ILE A 391 -24.99 -6.53 -15.42
N ARG A 392 -24.12 -5.56 -15.70
CA ARG A 392 -23.07 -5.10 -14.77
C ARG A 392 -23.57 -4.10 -13.74
N ASP A 393 -24.69 -3.43 -13.98
CA ASP A 393 -25.16 -2.32 -13.16
C ASP A 393 -25.48 -2.75 -11.73
N PRO A 394 -26.10 -3.92 -11.46
CA PRO A 394 -26.28 -4.40 -10.08
C PRO A 394 -24.96 -4.60 -9.33
N LEU A 395 -23.90 -5.07 -10.01
CA LEU A 395 -22.59 -5.25 -9.40
C LEU A 395 -21.93 -3.90 -9.09
N ALA A 396 -22.02 -2.95 -10.02
CA ALA A 396 -21.52 -1.58 -9.81
C ALA A 396 -22.28 -0.87 -8.68
N ALA A 397 -23.62 -0.97 -8.68
CA ALA A 397 -24.49 -0.42 -7.64
C ALA A 397 -24.15 -1.00 -6.27
N TYR A 398 -23.96 -2.32 -6.19
CA TYR A 398 -23.53 -2.98 -4.95
C TYR A 398 -22.16 -2.49 -4.48
N LEU A 399 -21.17 -2.42 -5.38
CA LEU A 399 -19.84 -1.92 -5.03
C LEU A 399 -19.89 -0.46 -4.56
N THR A 400 -20.62 0.40 -5.26
CA THR A 400 -20.81 1.80 -4.88
C THR A 400 -21.55 1.94 -3.54
N TYR A 401 -22.63 1.19 -3.33
CA TYR A 401 -23.35 1.15 -2.05
C TYR A 401 -22.42 0.73 -0.89
N ILE A 402 -21.62 -0.33 -1.08
CA ILE A 402 -20.62 -0.73 -0.10
C ILE A 402 -19.57 0.35 0.09
N GLY A 403 -19.14 1.02 -0.97
CA GLY A 403 -18.21 2.15 -0.90
C GLY A 403 -18.76 3.33 -0.08
N ILE A 404 -20.05 3.63 -0.21
CA ILE A 404 -20.74 4.69 0.56
C ILE A 404 -20.93 4.26 2.01
N SER A 405 -21.57 3.10 2.24
CA SER A 405 -21.82 2.56 3.58
C SER A 405 -20.54 2.31 4.36
N ARG A 406 -19.44 2.03 3.65
CA ARG A 406 -18.10 1.90 4.23
C ARG A 406 -17.24 3.17 4.18
N GLY A 407 -17.80 4.31 3.78
CA GLY A 407 -17.12 5.61 3.83
C GLY A 407 -15.82 5.66 3.03
N TRP A 408 -15.69 4.81 2.00
CA TRP A 408 -14.54 4.77 1.10
C TRP A 408 -14.60 5.88 0.05
N LEU A 409 -15.79 6.37 -0.26
CA LEU A 409 -16.06 7.31 -1.34
C LEU A 409 -16.13 8.76 -0.84
N LYS A 410 -14.99 9.28 -0.34
CA LYS A 410 -14.87 10.64 0.21
C LYS A 410 -14.16 11.65 -0.71
N SER A 411 -13.93 11.29 -1.96
CA SER A 411 -13.24 12.19 -2.90
C SER A 411 -14.14 13.35 -3.30
N ASN A 412 -13.61 14.57 -3.32
CA ASN A 412 -14.32 15.75 -3.84
C ASN A 412 -14.81 15.51 -5.28
N TYR A 413 -14.06 14.76 -6.09
CA TYR A 413 -14.49 14.39 -7.44
C TYR A 413 -15.81 13.63 -7.45
N ILE A 414 -16.01 12.70 -6.50
CA ILE A 414 -17.24 11.90 -6.39
C ILE A 414 -18.40 12.78 -5.94
N ILE A 415 -18.18 13.63 -4.93
CA ILE A 415 -19.20 14.51 -4.38
C ILE A 415 -19.69 15.50 -5.45
N VAL A 416 -18.77 16.19 -6.13
CA VAL A 416 -19.12 17.15 -7.18
C VAL A 416 -19.78 16.43 -8.36
N MET A 417 -19.26 15.27 -8.78
CA MET A 417 -19.88 14.47 -9.85
C MET A 417 -21.32 14.08 -9.49
N PHE A 418 -21.57 13.64 -8.25
CA PHE A 418 -22.90 13.29 -7.77
C PHE A 418 -23.85 14.50 -7.77
N ILE A 419 -23.41 15.65 -7.25
CA ILE A 419 -24.22 16.87 -7.23
C ILE A 419 -24.57 17.31 -8.64
N VAL A 420 -23.58 17.42 -9.52
CA VAL A 420 -23.78 17.94 -10.89
C VAL A 420 -24.67 17.01 -11.71
N SER A 421 -24.42 15.69 -11.68
CA SER A 421 -25.25 14.74 -12.40
C SER A 421 -26.69 14.66 -11.86
N THR A 422 -26.88 14.81 -10.54
CA THR A 422 -28.22 14.85 -9.94
C THR A 422 -28.95 16.13 -10.29
N LEU A 423 -28.26 17.27 -10.33
CA LEU A 423 -28.84 18.53 -10.80
C LEU A 423 -29.24 18.43 -12.29
N SER A 424 -28.38 17.85 -13.14
CA SER A 424 -28.72 17.59 -14.55
C SER A 424 -29.93 16.68 -14.68
N LEU A 425 -30.07 15.65 -13.85
CA LEU A 425 -31.27 14.80 -13.81
C LEU A 425 -32.52 15.63 -13.49
N LEU A 426 -32.50 16.42 -12.43
CA LEU A 426 -33.65 17.26 -12.04
C LEU A 426 -34.04 18.24 -13.15
N ILE A 427 -33.05 18.91 -13.76
CA ILE A 427 -33.29 19.81 -14.91
C ILE A 427 -33.92 19.05 -16.07
N SER A 428 -33.45 17.83 -16.37
CA SER A 428 -33.98 17.02 -17.47
C SER A 428 -35.43 16.61 -17.25
N LEU A 429 -35.84 16.39 -15.98
CA LEU A 429 -37.21 16.03 -15.62
C LEU A 429 -38.17 17.22 -15.60
N VAL A 430 -37.69 18.42 -15.29
CA VAL A 430 -38.53 19.62 -15.20
C VAL A 430 -38.56 20.40 -16.53
N LEU A 431 -37.40 20.58 -17.16
CA LEU A 431 -37.21 21.46 -18.32
C LEU A 431 -36.74 20.74 -19.59
N GLY A 432 -36.24 19.49 -19.46
CA GLY A 432 -35.78 18.68 -20.58
C GLY A 432 -36.86 17.77 -21.16
N HIS A 433 -36.48 16.53 -21.47
CA HIS A 433 -37.38 15.53 -22.07
C HIS A 433 -38.40 14.89 -21.12
N GLN A 434 -38.40 15.23 -19.81
CA GLN A 434 -39.40 14.81 -18.80
C GLN A 434 -39.55 13.29 -18.56
N ASN A 435 -38.71 12.46 -19.19
CA ASN A 435 -38.75 11.00 -19.11
C ASN A 435 -37.82 10.47 -18.01
N LEU A 436 -38.41 9.94 -16.93
CA LEU A 436 -37.66 9.41 -15.77
C LEU A 436 -36.69 8.29 -16.14
N MET A 437 -37.08 7.36 -17.02
CA MET A 437 -36.24 6.22 -17.36
C MET A 437 -35.00 6.64 -18.17
N VAL A 438 -35.17 7.57 -19.11
CA VAL A 438 -34.05 8.16 -19.87
C VAL A 438 -33.10 8.89 -18.93
N GLY A 439 -33.66 9.70 -18.02
CA GLY A 439 -32.88 10.44 -17.02
C GLY A 439 -32.08 9.53 -16.10
N LEU A 440 -32.70 8.51 -15.51
CA LEU A 440 -32.02 7.54 -14.65
C LEU A 440 -30.95 6.73 -15.41
N PHE A 441 -31.20 6.43 -16.69
CA PHE A 441 -30.23 5.79 -17.57
C PHE A 441 -29.00 6.70 -17.76
N GLY A 442 -29.16 8.00 -17.98
CA GLY A 442 -28.02 8.92 -18.02
C GLY A 442 -27.32 9.06 -16.66
N TRP A 443 -28.09 9.26 -15.60
CA TRP A 443 -27.61 9.55 -14.25
C TRP A 443 -26.70 8.47 -13.67
N ARG A 444 -27.05 7.19 -13.85
CA ARG A 444 -26.27 6.05 -13.30
C ARG A 444 -24.81 6.01 -13.76
N ILE A 445 -24.50 6.57 -14.92
CA ILE A 445 -23.13 6.63 -15.46
C ILE A 445 -22.22 7.34 -14.45
N TYR A 446 -22.70 8.45 -13.90
CA TYR A 446 -21.93 9.34 -13.04
C TYR A 446 -22.11 9.05 -11.54
N THR A 447 -23.25 8.49 -11.13
CA THR A 447 -23.53 8.22 -9.71
C THR A 447 -23.27 6.79 -9.25
N ILE A 448 -23.32 5.82 -10.18
CA ILE A 448 -23.08 4.41 -9.85
C ILE A 448 -21.72 3.95 -10.39
N HIS A 449 -21.48 4.13 -11.69
CA HIS A 449 -20.27 3.58 -12.33
C HIS A 449 -19.01 4.38 -11.99
N PHE A 450 -19.05 5.72 -12.07
CA PHE A 450 -17.89 6.54 -11.75
C PHE A 450 -17.32 6.29 -10.33
N PRO A 451 -18.13 6.21 -9.25
CA PRO A 451 -17.60 5.87 -7.93
C PRO A 451 -17.08 4.44 -7.80
N THR A 452 -17.62 3.49 -8.59
CA THR A 452 -17.16 2.08 -8.60
C THR A 452 -15.66 1.98 -8.88
N MET A 453 -15.13 2.86 -9.73
CA MET A 453 -13.69 2.95 -10.04
C MET A 453 -12.83 3.10 -8.77
N PHE A 454 -13.27 3.95 -7.83
CA PHE A 454 -12.59 4.19 -6.56
C PHE A 454 -12.75 3.01 -5.59
N VAL A 455 -13.89 2.30 -5.65
CA VAL A 455 -14.10 1.06 -4.90
C VAL A 455 -13.15 -0.03 -5.39
N ILE A 456 -13.03 -0.24 -6.70
CA ILE A 456 -12.07 -1.16 -7.32
C ILE A 456 -10.65 -0.85 -6.82
N ALA A 457 -10.26 0.43 -6.86
CA ALA A 457 -8.98 0.90 -6.35
C ALA A 457 -8.77 0.55 -4.87
N ARG A 458 -9.83 0.59 -4.07
CA ARG A 458 -9.81 0.28 -2.63
C ARG A 458 -9.70 -1.22 -2.34
N VAL A 459 -10.36 -2.08 -3.11
CA VAL A 459 -10.45 -3.52 -2.78
C VAL A 459 -9.31 -4.37 -3.36
N LEU A 460 -8.68 -3.93 -4.44
CA LEU A 460 -7.63 -4.70 -5.13
C LEU A 460 -6.25 -4.52 -4.49
N THR A 461 -5.59 -5.63 -4.14
CA THR A 461 -4.16 -5.64 -3.81
C THR A 461 -3.30 -5.72 -5.07
N ARG A 462 -1.97 -5.51 -4.95
CA ARG A 462 -1.05 -5.66 -6.08
C ARG A 462 -1.10 -7.06 -6.70
N ASN A 463 -1.23 -8.10 -5.86
CA ASN A 463 -1.32 -9.48 -6.35
C ASN A 463 -2.64 -9.74 -7.05
N ASP A 464 -3.76 -9.19 -6.54
CA ASP A 464 -5.06 -9.33 -7.21
C ASP A 464 -5.04 -8.65 -8.58
N LEU A 465 -4.47 -7.43 -8.64
CA LEU A 465 -4.30 -6.69 -9.87
C LEU A 465 -3.47 -7.48 -10.89
N LEU A 466 -2.30 -8.01 -10.50
CA LEU A 466 -1.47 -8.83 -11.40
C LEU A 466 -2.17 -10.11 -11.87
N LYS A 467 -3.01 -10.74 -11.02
CA LYS A 467 -3.83 -11.89 -11.44
C LYS A 467 -4.86 -11.50 -12.50
N MET A 468 -5.58 -10.40 -12.30
CA MET A 468 -6.57 -9.91 -13.27
C MET A 468 -5.91 -9.47 -14.58
N ILE A 469 -4.76 -8.82 -14.51
CA ILE A 469 -3.95 -8.45 -15.68
C ILE A 469 -3.56 -9.69 -16.49
N ARG A 470 -3.04 -10.74 -15.84
CA ARG A 470 -2.67 -11.97 -16.55
C ARG A 470 -3.88 -12.63 -17.20
N PHE A 471 -5.02 -12.65 -16.52
CA PHE A 471 -6.26 -13.16 -17.09
C PHE A 471 -6.64 -12.40 -18.38
N ILE A 472 -6.60 -11.07 -18.36
CA ILE A 472 -6.87 -10.24 -19.55
C ILE A 472 -5.90 -10.57 -20.70
N LEU A 473 -4.61 -10.71 -20.38
CA LEU A 473 -3.59 -11.09 -21.37
C LEU A 473 -3.79 -12.52 -21.90
N TYR A 474 -4.22 -13.48 -21.07
CA TYR A 474 -4.54 -14.83 -21.56
C TYR A 474 -5.76 -14.83 -22.46
N VAL A 475 -6.79 -14.04 -22.14
CA VAL A 475 -7.99 -13.89 -22.96
C VAL A 475 -7.70 -13.20 -24.30
N SER A 476 -6.64 -12.39 -24.40
CA SER A 476 -6.33 -11.71 -25.67
C SER A 476 -6.00 -12.67 -26.81
N ILE A 477 -5.45 -13.85 -26.52
CA ILE A 477 -5.13 -14.87 -27.54
C ILE A 477 -6.39 -15.41 -28.22
N PRO A 478 -7.35 -16.06 -27.51
CA PRO A 478 -8.59 -16.52 -28.14
C PRO A 478 -9.43 -15.37 -28.69
N MET A 479 -9.34 -14.17 -28.10
CA MET A 479 -9.98 -12.97 -28.67
C MET A 479 -9.41 -12.60 -30.04
N THR A 480 -8.08 -12.64 -30.21
CA THR A 480 -7.45 -12.39 -31.51
C THR A 480 -7.86 -13.45 -32.54
N ILE A 481 -7.88 -14.74 -32.16
CA ILE A 481 -8.34 -15.81 -33.05
C ILE A 481 -9.78 -15.53 -33.52
N LEU A 482 -10.65 -15.16 -32.58
CA LEU A 482 -12.04 -14.83 -32.88
C LEU A 482 -12.18 -13.65 -33.86
N ILE A 483 -11.43 -12.56 -33.67
CA ILE A 483 -11.54 -11.42 -34.60
C ILE A 483 -10.96 -11.72 -35.98
N VAL A 484 -9.96 -12.59 -36.08
CA VAL A 484 -9.45 -13.10 -37.37
C VAL A 484 -10.54 -13.86 -38.08
N ILE A 485 -11.20 -14.81 -37.40
CA ILE A 485 -12.32 -15.58 -37.95
C ILE A 485 -13.45 -14.64 -38.39
N GLN A 486 -13.80 -13.64 -37.57
CA GLN A 486 -14.82 -12.65 -37.91
C GLN A 486 -14.47 -11.81 -39.13
N PHE A 487 -13.21 -11.38 -39.27
CA PHE A 487 -12.74 -10.57 -40.39
C PHE A 487 -12.88 -11.32 -41.72
N TYR A 488 -12.42 -12.57 -41.77
CA TYR A 488 -12.47 -13.39 -42.99
C TYR A 488 -13.83 -14.06 -43.25
N SER A 489 -14.76 -13.97 -42.30
CA SER A 489 -16.11 -14.51 -42.48
C SER A 489 -17.03 -13.50 -43.15
N PRO A 490 -17.99 -13.94 -43.99
CA PRO A 490 -18.98 -13.04 -44.54
C PRO A 490 -19.80 -12.37 -43.42
N PRO A 491 -20.39 -11.18 -43.65
CA PRO A 491 -21.19 -10.50 -42.65
C PRO A 491 -22.36 -11.38 -42.11
N SER A 492 -22.94 -12.24 -42.96
CA SER A 492 -24.02 -13.17 -42.59
C SER A 492 -23.59 -14.34 -41.70
N ALA A 493 -22.28 -14.56 -41.49
CA ALA A 493 -21.78 -15.69 -40.71
C ALA A 493 -22.22 -15.60 -39.23
N TRP A 494 -22.38 -16.75 -38.57
CA TRP A 494 -22.78 -16.83 -37.16
C TRP A 494 -21.85 -16.01 -36.23
N VAL A 495 -20.55 -16.04 -36.48
CA VAL A 495 -19.54 -15.26 -35.73
C VAL A 495 -19.72 -13.74 -35.87
N ASN A 496 -20.33 -13.29 -36.96
CA ASN A 496 -20.61 -11.89 -37.30
C ASN A 496 -22.08 -11.51 -37.04
N ARG A 497 -22.87 -12.38 -36.40
CA ARG A 497 -24.26 -12.08 -36.03
C ARG A 497 -24.34 -10.89 -35.08
N GLY A 498 -25.23 -9.95 -35.40
CA GLY A 498 -25.52 -8.75 -34.61
C GLY A 498 -26.23 -9.02 -33.28
N ILE A 499 -26.54 -7.94 -32.57
CA ILE A 499 -27.23 -7.96 -31.28
C ILE A 499 -28.68 -8.40 -31.49
N GLY A 500 -29.24 -9.20 -30.58
CA GLY A 500 -30.63 -9.66 -30.70
C GLY A 500 -30.81 -10.82 -31.68
N GLY A 501 -29.73 -11.28 -32.30
CA GLY A 501 -29.74 -12.37 -33.26
C GLY A 501 -30.00 -11.93 -34.70
N GLU A 502 -30.23 -10.64 -34.91
CA GLU A 502 -30.52 -10.03 -36.21
C GLU A 502 -29.38 -9.12 -36.68
N GLY A 503 -29.29 -8.93 -38.00
CA GLY A 503 -28.31 -8.07 -38.65
C GLY A 503 -26.84 -8.52 -38.45
N THR A 504 -25.95 -7.61 -38.82
CA THR A 504 -24.49 -7.80 -38.82
C THR A 504 -23.83 -7.06 -37.66
N ALA A 505 -22.91 -7.73 -36.99
CA ALA A 505 -22.13 -7.16 -35.91
C ALA A 505 -21.09 -6.21 -36.50
N GLY A 506 -21.28 -4.91 -36.27
CA GLY A 506 -20.45 -3.84 -36.83
C GLY A 506 -21.21 -3.08 -37.92
N PHE A 507 -21.64 -1.86 -37.60
CA PHE A 507 -22.46 -1.00 -38.47
C PHE A 507 -21.80 -0.57 -39.81
N ALA A 508 -20.53 -0.90 -40.06
CA ALA A 508 -19.80 -0.39 -41.21
C ALA A 508 -19.02 -1.52 -41.91
N THR A 509 -19.50 -1.91 -43.09
CA THR A 509 -18.76 -2.73 -44.05
C THR A 509 -17.95 -1.83 -44.97
N ILE A 510 -16.65 -2.09 -45.11
CA ILE A 510 -15.80 -1.48 -46.14
C ILE A 510 -15.46 -2.59 -47.12
N GLU A 511 -15.81 -2.42 -48.39
CA GLU A 511 -15.47 -3.37 -49.48
C GLU A 511 -15.72 -4.84 -49.10
N SER A 512 -16.93 -5.17 -48.62
CA SER A 512 -17.38 -6.50 -48.15
C SER A 512 -16.86 -7.03 -46.80
N TYR A 513 -15.88 -6.37 -46.16
CA TYR A 513 -15.36 -6.77 -44.84
C TYR A 513 -16.08 -6.04 -43.69
N SER A 514 -16.49 -6.80 -42.67
CA SER A 514 -17.05 -6.24 -41.43
C SER A 514 -15.96 -5.98 -40.40
N ARG A 515 -16.12 -4.94 -39.59
CA ARG A 515 -15.20 -4.62 -38.48
C ARG A 515 -15.41 -5.60 -37.33
N PRO A 516 -14.45 -6.49 -37.03
CA PRO A 516 -14.68 -7.57 -36.08
C PRO A 516 -14.83 -7.04 -34.65
N PRO A 517 -15.95 -7.33 -33.95
CA PRO A 517 -16.18 -6.84 -32.60
C PRO A 517 -15.71 -7.81 -31.50
N GLY A 518 -15.16 -8.98 -31.86
CA GLY A 518 -14.81 -10.03 -30.91
C GLY A 518 -16.03 -10.51 -30.12
N THR A 519 -15.86 -10.70 -28.81
CA THR A 519 -16.97 -11.01 -27.89
C THR A 519 -17.81 -9.78 -27.57
N PHE A 520 -17.49 -8.59 -28.06
CA PHE A 520 -18.24 -7.37 -27.75
C PHE A 520 -19.39 -7.17 -28.71
N SER A 521 -20.35 -6.33 -28.32
CA SER A 521 -21.49 -5.96 -29.17
C SER A 521 -21.06 -5.15 -30.39
N PHE A 522 -20.02 -4.33 -30.25
CA PHE A 522 -19.49 -3.46 -31.31
C PHE A 522 -17.96 -3.39 -31.24
N THR A 523 -17.32 -3.04 -32.35
CA THR A 523 -15.86 -2.89 -32.46
C THR A 523 -15.28 -1.90 -31.44
N ALA A 524 -16.04 -0.89 -31.01
CA ALA A 524 -15.60 0.07 -29.99
C ALA A 524 -15.21 -0.61 -28.66
N GLY A 525 -15.95 -1.63 -28.24
CA GLY A 525 -15.64 -2.42 -27.04
C GLY A 525 -14.34 -3.21 -27.21
N TYR A 526 -14.11 -3.77 -28.40
CA TYR A 526 -12.87 -4.45 -28.75
C TYR A 526 -11.66 -3.51 -28.70
N VAL A 527 -11.79 -2.30 -29.22
CA VAL A 527 -10.72 -1.28 -29.17
C VAL A 527 -10.41 -0.89 -27.73
N CYS A 528 -11.42 -0.75 -26.85
CA CYS A 528 -11.19 -0.50 -25.43
C CYS A 528 -10.49 -1.66 -24.73
N PHE A 529 -10.83 -2.91 -25.07
CA PHE A 529 -10.13 -4.09 -24.58
C PHE A 529 -8.65 -4.07 -24.98
N GLN A 530 -8.36 -3.77 -26.26
CA GLN A 530 -6.99 -3.70 -26.74
C GLN A 530 -6.19 -2.54 -26.13
N ALA A 531 -6.82 -1.41 -25.80
CA ALA A 531 -6.18 -0.34 -25.05
C ALA A 531 -5.62 -0.82 -23.69
N ILE A 532 -6.37 -1.69 -23.00
CA ILE A 532 -5.90 -2.31 -21.74
C ILE A 532 -4.85 -3.39 -22.02
N VAL A 533 -5.05 -4.24 -23.03
CA VAL A 533 -4.06 -5.28 -23.37
C VAL A 533 -2.70 -4.65 -23.72
N GLY A 534 -2.67 -3.62 -24.55
CA GLY A 534 -1.44 -2.98 -25.02
C GLY A 534 -0.58 -2.43 -23.88
N CYS A 535 -1.18 -1.69 -22.94
CA CYS A 535 -0.43 -1.13 -21.81
C CYS A 535 0.09 -2.22 -20.85
N LEU A 536 -0.69 -3.29 -20.65
CA LEU A 536 -0.33 -4.41 -19.77
C LEU A 536 0.72 -5.33 -20.40
N LEU A 537 0.63 -5.57 -21.71
CA LEU A 537 1.56 -6.41 -22.45
C LEU A 537 2.96 -5.80 -22.46
N LEU A 538 3.05 -4.50 -22.78
CA LEU A 538 4.31 -3.75 -22.74
C LEU A 538 4.95 -3.74 -21.34
N TYR A 539 4.14 -3.63 -20.29
CA TYR A 539 4.63 -3.79 -18.92
C TYR A 539 5.28 -5.16 -18.69
N TYR A 540 4.62 -6.25 -19.10
CA TYR A 540 5.18 -7.60 -18.94
C TYR A 540 6.43 -7.81 -19.79
N LEU A 541 6.48 -7.32 -21.03
CA LEU A 541 7.66 -7.43 -21.88
C LEU A 541 8.94 -6.88 -21.23
N ILE A 542 8.82 -5.81 -20.44
CA ILE A 542 9.96 -5.24 -19.71
C ILE A 542 10.16 -5.87 -18.33
N MET A 543 9.08 -6.10 -17.58
CA MET A 543 9.16 -6.40 -16.14
C MET A 543 9.01 -7.89 -15.80
N ASN A 544 8.67 -8.77 -16.75
CA ASN A 544 8.33 -10.17 -16.49
C ASN A 544 9.39 -10.90 -15.65
N LYS A 545 10.68 -10.75 -15.99
CA LYS A 545 11.78 -11.39 -15.22
C LYS A 545 11.92 -10.86 -13.78
N GLN A 546 11.48 -9.63 -13.53
CA GLN A 546 11.54 -8.98 -12.21
C GLN A 546 10.34 -9.32 -11.31
N LEU A 547 9.29 -9.93 -11.87
CA LEU A 547 8.15 -10.40 -11.09
C LEU A 547 8.49 -11.68 -10.32
N SER A 548 7.77 -11.91 -9.21
CA SER A 548 7.80 -13.18 -8.49
C SER A 548 7.34 -14.32 -9.40
N GLU A 549 7.90 -15.52 -9.24
CA GLU A 549 7.61 -16.69 -10.07
C GLU A 549 6.11 -16.92 -10.31
N LYS A 550 5.29 -16.91 -9.24
CA LYS A 550 3.82 -17.05 -9.31
C LYS A 550 3.08 -16.03 -10.17
N ASN A 551 3.72 -14.91 -10.52
CA ASN A 551 3.16 -13.79 -11.26
C ASN A 551 3.81 -13.61 -12.65
N ARG A 552 4.76 -14.47 -13.03
CA ARG A 552 5.38 -14.42 -14.37
C ARG A 552 4.44 -15.02 -15.41
N ILE A 553 4.65 -14.63 -16.67
CA ILE A 553 4.10 -15.28 -17.86
C ILE A 553 5.27 -15.99 -18.57
N PRO A 554 5.12 -17.25 -19.01
CA PRO A 554 6.15 -17.92 -19.81
C PRO A 554 6.54 -17.09 -21.06
N ASN A 555 7.84 -17.02 -21.38
CA ASN A 555 8.32 -16.15 -22.47
C ASN A 555 7.71 -16.50 -23.84
N LEU A 556 7.53 -17.80 -24.13
CA LEU A 556 6.87 -18.26 -25.35
C LEU A 556 5.45 -17.71 -25.45
N LEU A 557 4.70 -17.78 -24.35
CA LEU A 557 3.33 -17.31 -24.30
C LEU A 557 3.26 -15.77 -24.42
N LEU A 558 4.23 -15.06 -23.85
CA LEU A 558 4.35 -13.61 -24.01
C LEU A 558 4.64 -13.21 -25.46
N LEU A 559 5.47 -13.99 -26.17
CA LEU A 559 5.73 -13.81 -27.60
C LEU A 559 4.45 -14.03 -28.43
N VAL A 560 3.70 -15.10 -28.15
CA VAL A 560 2.40 -15.36 -28.79
C VAL A 560 1.44 -14.19 -28.55
N MET A 561 1.32 -13.69 -27.32
CA MET A 561 0.50 -12.51 -26.99
C MET A 561 0.93 -11.27 -27.78
N THR A 562 2.24 -11.06 -27.98
CA THR A 562 2.76 -9.96 -28.82
C THR A 562 2.38 -10.13 -30.28
N GLY A 563 2.54 -11.33 -30.85
CA GLY A 563 2.09 -11.63 -32.22
C GLY A 563 0.58 -11.37 -32.39
N CYS A 564 -0.23 -11.87 -31.44
CA CYS A 564 -1.68 -11.66 -31.44
C CYS A 564 -2.06 -10.17 -31.35
N TYR A 565 -1.34 -9.38 -30.54
CA TYR A 565 -1.59 -7.94 -30.44
C TYR A 565 -1.24 -7.22 -31.73
N LEU A 566 -0.06 -7.48 -32.32
CA LEU A 566 0.37 -6.86 -33.58
C LEU A 566 -0.58 -7.20 -34.74
N LEU A 567 -0.96 -8.47 -34.88
CA LEU A 567 -1.91 -8.93 -35.90
C LEU A 567 -3.29 -8.26 -35.74
N SER A 568 -3.69 -7.98 -34.50
CA SER A 568 -4.99 -7.38 -34.25
C SER A 568 -5.13 -5.92 -34.65
N ILE A 569 -4.02 -5.21 -34.89
CA ILE A 569 -4.03 -3.80 -35.34
C ILE A 569 -4.70 -3.68 -36.72
N PRO A 570 -4.15 -4.28 -37.80
CA PRO A 570 -4.75 -4.20 -39.13
C PRO A 570 -6.12 -4.89 -39.19
N ILE A 571 -6.27 -6.09 -38.60
CA ILE A 571 -7.52 -6.87 -38.65
C ILE A 571 -8.70 -6.15 -37.98
N SER A 572 -8.45 -5.34 -36.95
CA SER A 572 -9.52 -4.57 -36.31
C SER A 572 -10.05 -3.41 -37.18
N ILE A 573 -9.34 -3.08 -38.27
CA ILE A 573 -9.60 -1.95 -39.16
C ILE A 573 -9.81 -0.65 -38.36
N SER A 574 -9.05 -0.45 -37.26
CA SER A 574 -9.29 0.63 -36.30
C SER A 574 -8.09 1.56 -36.13
N ARG A 575 -8.21 2.79 -36.66
CA ARG A 575 -7.21 3.86 -36.51
C ARG A 575 -6.90 4.18 -35.04
N THR A 576 -7.93 4.15 -34.19
CA THR A 576 -7.80 4.40 -32.76
C THR A 576 -6.90 3.38 -32.08
N HIS A 577 -6.98 2.10 -32.49
CA HIS A 577 -6.17 1.03 -31.91
C HIS A 577 -4.68 1.21 -32.27
N PHE A 578 -4.38 1.57 -33.52
CA PHE A 578 -3.03 1.94 -33.94
C PHE A 578 -2.50 3.13 -33.14
N PHE A 579 -3.27 4.23 -33.05
CA PHE A 579 -2.86 5.43 -32.31
C PHE A 579 -2.58 5.15 -30.82
N GLN A 580 -3.46 4.39 -30.15
CA GLN A 580 -3.25 3.97 -28.76
C GLN A 580 -1.92 3.23 -28.58
N THR A 581 -1.58 2.35 -29.52
CA THR A 581 -0.31 1.62 -29.51
C THR A 581 0.88 2.56 -29.57
N CYS A 582 0.85 3.56 -30.47
CA CYS A 582 1.90 4.58 -30.55
C CYS A 582 2.07 5.35 -29.23
N VAL A 583 0.96 5.77 -28.60
CA VAL A 583 1.01 6.45 -27.30
C VAL A 583 1.64 5.56 -26.22
N PHE A 584 1.31 4.27 -26.18
CA PHE A 584 1.88 3.37 -25.17
C PHE A 584 3.38 3.13 -25.38
N LEU A 585 3.84 3.06 -26.63
CA LEU A 585 5.27 2.98 -26.94
C LEU A 585 6.01 4.25 -26.50
N LEU A 586 5.43 5.44 -26.72
CA LEU A 586 6.00 6.70 -26.21
C LEU A 586 6.14 6.72 -24.68
N PHE A 587 5.10 6.27 -23.97
CA PHE A 587 5.15 6.15 -22.50
C PHE A 587 6.23 5.17 -22.05
N LEU A 588 6.38 4.04 -22.75
CA LEU A 588 7.43 3.06 -22.44
C LEU A 588 8.83 3.63 -22.73
N GLY A 589 8.99 4.34 -23.85
CA GLY A 589 10.23 5.03 -24.21
C GLY A 589 10.64 6.01 -23.12
N PHE A 590 9.72 6.89 -22.70
CA PHE A 590 9.96 7.84 -21.61
C PHE A 590 10.41 7.16 -20.31
N ALA A 591 9.74 6.07 -19.92
CA ALA A 591 10.09 5.35 -18.70
C ALA A 591 11.46 4.65 -18.77
N THR A 592 11.79 4.06 -19.92
CA THR A 592 13.05 3.32 -20.09
C THR A 592 14.26 4.23 -20.26
N MET A 593 14.07 5.47 -20.73
CA MET A 593 15.13 6.49 -20.77
C MET A 593 15.69 6.86 -19.40
N GLN A 594 14.97 6.60 -18.31
CA GLN A 594 15.42 6.87 -16.94
C GLN A 594 16.48 5.89 -16.42
N LYS A 595 16.70 4.76 -17.11
CA LYS A 595 17.71 3.75 -16.74
C LYS A 595 18.46 3.26 -17.97
N GLN A 596 19.77 3.46 -18.00
CA GLN A 596 20.63 3.11 -19.14
C GLN A 596 20.50 1.63 -19.56
N GLU A 597 20.43 0.70 -18.61
CA GLU A 597 20.24 -0.73 -18.87
C GLU A 597 18.91 -1.06 -19.57
N LEU A 598 17.86 -0.27 -19.34
CA LEU A 598 16.54 -0.47 -19.93
C LEU A 598 16.39 0.23 -21.27
N LYS A 599 17.10 1.34 -21.49
CA LYS A 599 17.17 2.03 -22.78
C LYS A 599 17.61 1.10 -23.91
N LEU A 600 18.68 0.32 -23.70
CA LEU A 600 19.16 -0.65 -24.69
C LEU A 600 18.13 -1.77 -24.95
N LYS A 601 17.45 -2.25 -23.91
CA LYS A 601 16.39 -3.25 -24.05
C LYS A 601 15.20 -2.71 -24.84
N TYR A 602 14.83 -1.45 -24.60
CA TYR A 602 13.77 -0.78 -25.34
C TYR A 602 14.11 -0.61 -26.82
N LEU A 603 15.31 -0.13 -27.16
CA LEU A 603 15.73 0.01 -28.56
C LEU A 603 15.76 -1.33 -29.29
N LYS A 604 16.31 -2.37 -28.65
CA LYS A 604 16.25 -3.75 -29.19
C LYS A 604 14.82 -4.23 -29.36
N PHE A 605 13.95 -3.97 -28.39
CA PHE A 605 12.54 -4.33 -28.46
C PHE A 605 11.83 -3.64 -29.64
N ILE A 606 12.00 -2.32 -29.81
CA ILE A 606 11.43 -1.58 -30.94
C ILE A 606 11.94 -2.13 -32.27
N PHE A 607 13.23 -2.43 -32.37
CA PHE A 607 13.80 -3.05 -33.57
C PHE A 607 13.19 -4.42 -33.85
N ILE A 608 13.04 -5.28 -32.83
CA ILE A 608 12.39 -6.60 -32.98
C ILE A 608 10.93 -6.45 -33.40
N VAL A 609 10.18 -5.51 -32.82
CA VAL A 609 8.79 -5.25 -33.20
C VAL A 609 8.71 -4.78 -34.65
N PHE A 610 9.59 -3.87 -35.07
CA PHE A 610 9.68 -3.40 -36.44
C PHE A 610 9.96 -4.54 -37.41
N ILE A 611 10.99 -5.36 -37.14
CA ILE A 611 11.32 -6.53 -37.96
C ILE A 611 10.17 -7.54 -37.97
N SER A 612 9.53 -7.79 -36.84
CA SER A 612 8.37 -8.70 -36.76
C SER A 612 7.18 -8.20 -37.57
N PHE A 613 6.97 -6.88 -37.59
CA PHE A 613 5.93 -6.25 -38.40
C PHE A 613 6.26 -6.33 -39.89
N VAL A 614 7.52 -6.09 -40.28
CA VAL A 614 7.99 -6.28 -41.67
C VAL A 614 7.83 -7.74 -42.11
N ILE A 615 8.21 -8.70 -41.26
CA ILE A 615 8.02 -10.13 -41.54
C ILE A 615 6.53 -10.47 -41.70
N LEU A 616 5.65 -9.90 -40.87
CA LEU A 616 4.21 -10.09 -40.98
C LEU A 616 3.71 -9.62 -42.37
N ILE A 617 4.14 -8.43 -42.80
CA ILE A 617 3.81 -7.88 -44.12
C ILE A 617 4.31 -8.82 -45.24
N ILE A 618 5.57 -9.25 -45.18
CA ILE A 618 6.18 -10.12 -46.20
C ILE A 618 5.52 -11.50 -46.22
N SER A 619 5.04 -12.00 -45.08
CA SER A 619 4.43 -13.33 -44.98
C SER A 619 3.04 -13.44 -45.61
N GLY A 620 2.43 -12.33 -46.05
CA GLY A 620 1.05 -12.26 -46.53
C GLY A 620 -0.01 -12.42 -45.43
N VAL A 621 0.40 -12.72 -44.18
CA VAL A 621 -0.53 -12.90 -43.05
C VAL A 621 -1.13 -11.56 -42.65
N GLY A 622 -2.42 -11.37 -42.97
CA GLY A 622 -3.15 -10.13 -42.69
C GLY A 622 -2.95 -9.04 -43.75
N GLU A 623 -2.45 -9.38 -44.94
CA GLU A 623 -2.27 -8.46 -46.07
C GLU A 623 -3.60 -7.80 -46.47
N GLU A 624 -4.67 -8.58 -46.62
CA GLU A 624 -6.03 -8.05 -46.86
C GLU A 624 -6.49 -7.09 -45.75
N GLY A 625 -6.21 -7.42 -44.49
CA GLY A 625 -6.51 -6.56 -43.35
C GLY A 625 -5.72 -5.24 -43.39
N LEU A 626 -4.47 -5.28 -43.86
CA LEU A 626 -3.62 -4.12 -44.00
C LEU A 626 -4.08 -3.22 -45.15
N ASP A 627 -4.43 -3.78 -46.31
CA ASP A 627 -4.96 -3.03 -47.45
C ASP A 627 -6.24 -2.28 -47.08
N VAL A 628 -7.22 -2.99 -46.49
CA VAL A 628 -8.47 -2.38 -46.03
C VAL A 628 -8.23 -1.32 -44.94
N PHE A 629 -7.26 -1.56 -44.05
CA PHE A 629 -6.87 -0.56 -43.04
C PHE A 629 -6.25 0.70 -43.67
N ILE A 630 -5.33 0.55 -44.63
CA ILE A 630 -4.67 1.67 -45.31
C ILE A 630 -5.69 2.50 -46.11
N LYS A 631 -6.55 1.84 -46.89
CA LYS A 631 -7.64 2.52 -47.63
C LYS A 631 -8.54 3.34 -46.69
N ARG A 632 -8.88 2.77 -45.53
CA ARG A 632 -9.63 3.49 -44.50
C ARG A 632 -8.86 4.68 -43.92
N PHE A 633 -7.55 4.52 -43.73
CA PHE A 633 -6.68 5.58 -43.22
C PHE A 633 -6.60 6.76 -44.20
N GLU A 634 -6.40 6.47 -45.48
CA GLU A 634 -6.33 7.47 -46.55
C GLU A 634 -7.69 8.15 -46.80
N GLY A 635 -8.77 7.38 -46.88
CA GLY A 635 -10.12 7.91 -47.11
C GLY A 635 -10.54 8.90 -46.03
N ALA A 636 -10.19 8.61 -44.77
CA ALA A 636 -10.47 9.53 -43.69
C ALA A 636 -9.52 10.73 -43.62
N ASN A 637 -8.23 10.57 -43.97
CA ASN A 637 -7.32 11.73 -44.07
C ASN A 637 -7.76 12.72 -45.15
N LYS A 638 -8.33 12.23 -46.25
CA LYS A 638 -8.93 13.07 -47.31
C LYS A 638 -10.18 13.80 -46.81
N ALA A 639 -11.00 13.17 -45.97
CA ALA A 639 -12.20 13.79 -45.38
C ALA A 639 -11.92 14.74 -44.20
N GLU A 640 -10.92 14.44 -43.37
CA GLU A 640 -10.59 15.15 -42.12
C GLU A 640 -9.47 16.21 -42.30
N GLY A 641 -8.95 16.41 -43.52
CA GLY A 641 -8.02 17.50 -43.85
C GLY A 641 -6.58 17.32 -43.35
N GLY A 642 -6.07 16.09 -43.31
CA GLY A 642 -4.67 15.77 -42.98
C GLY A 642 -4.37 15.42 -41.51
N ILE A 643 -3.16 14.89 -41.25
CA ILE A 643 -2.75 14.31 -39.95
C ILE A 643 -2.77 15.34 -38.80
N ASP A 644 -2.39 16.59 -39.07
CA ASP A 644 -2.36 17.67 -38.08
C ASP A 644 -3.77 18.04 -37.59
N ASN A 645 -4.76 18.06 -38.49
CA ASN A 645 -6.16 18.26 -38.16
C ASN A 645 -6.79 17.05 -37.45
N VAL A 646 -6.30 15.83 -37.68
CA VAL A 646 -6.82 14.61 -37.03
C VAL A 646 -6.37 14.51 -35.56
N LEU A 647 -5.09 14.79 -35.26
CA LEU A 647 -4.58 14.71 -33.89
C LEU A 647 -5.02 15.90 -33.04
N GLY A 648 -4.85 17.12 -33.56
CA GLY A 648 -5.32 18.34 -32.91
C GLY A 648 -6.84 18.38 -32.81
N GLY A 649 -7.54 18.08 -33.91
CA GLY A 649 -9.00 18.17 -34.01
C GLY A 649 -9.79 17.12 -33.24
N ARG A 650 -9.23 15.92 -32.99
CA ARG A 650 -9.90 14.89 -32.18
C ARG A 650 -9.73 15.09 -30.68
N TYR A 651 -8.54 15.49 -30.22
CA TYR A 651 -8.28 15.61 -28.79
C TYR A 651 -8.52 17.03 -28.27
N LEU A 652 -7.97 18.05 -28.93
CA LEU A 652 -8.15 19.45 -28.56
C LEU A 652 -9.36 20.07 -29.28
N GLY A 653 -9.60 19.71 -30.55
CA GLY A 653 -10.74 20.22 -31.31
C GLY A 653 -12.09 19.75 -30.76
N ALA A 654 -12.20 18.54 -30.22
CA ALA A 654 -13.43 18.10 -29.55
C ALA A 654 -13.71 18.92 -28.27
N PHE A 655 -12.67 19.38 -27.58
CA PHE A 655 -12.82 20.32 -26.46
C PHE A 655 -13.30 21.69 -26.91
N PHE A 656 -12.65 22.26 -27.92
CA PHE A 656 -13.05 23.56 -28.47
C PHE A 656 -14.45 23.49 -29.09
N ARG A 657 -14.84 22.40 -29.76
CA ARG A 657 -16.21 22.19 -30.24
C ARG A 657 -17.20 22.09 -29.10
N ALA A 658 -16.88 21.38 -28.01
CA ALA A 658 -17.75 21.34 -26.83
C ALA A 658 -17.96 22.72 -26.19
N PHE A 659 -17.01 23.66 -26.37
CA PHE A 659 -17.09 25.04 -25.90
C PHE A 659 -17.79 25.99 -26.89
N ASN A 660 -17.55 25.83 -28.20
CA ASN A 660 -18.00 26.75 -29.25
C ASN A 660 -19.31 26.34 -29.94
N ASN A 661 -19.91 25.21 -29.59
CA ASN A 661 -21.16 24.78 -30.22
C ASN A 661 -22.35 25.58 -29.68
N LEU A 662 -22.62 26.73 -30.30
CA LEU A 662 -23.63 27.71 -29.91
C LEU A 662 -25.08 27.21 -30.09
N ASP A 663 -25.28 26.10 -30.80
CA ASP A 663 -26.61 25.51 -31.07
C ASP A 663 -27.10 24.58 -29.93
N ILE A 664 -26.32 24.41 -28.86
CA ILE A 664 -26.72 23.59 -27.70
C ILE A 664 -27.48 24.46 -26.70
N PRO A 665 -28.71 24.06 -26.26
CA PRO A 665 -29.43 24.75 -25.20
C PRO A 665 -28.56 24.91 -23.95
N MET A 666 -28.64 26.06 -23.28
CA MET A 666 -27.79 26.36 -22.11
C MET A 666 -27.89 25.28 -21.01
N LEU A 667 -29.08 24.68 -20.86
CA LEU A 667 -29.39 23.62 -19.90
C LEU A 667 -29.30 22.19 -20.49
N GLY A 668 -28.96 22.07 -21.77
CA GLY A 668 -28.88 20.81 -22.51
C GLY A 668 -30.25 20.26 -22.93
N TYR A 669 -30.22 19.21 -23.75
CA TYR A 669 -31.40 18.47 -24.21
C TYR A 669 -31.90 17.44 -23.17
N GLY A 670 -31.11 17.17 -22.14
CA GLY A 670 -31.44 16.30 -21.01
C GLY A 670 -30.54 15.05 -20.92
N ILE A 671 -30.20 14.70 -19.68
CA ILE A 671 -29.26 13.63 -19.35
C ILE A 671 -29.77 12.27 -19.82
N GLY A 672 -28.90 11.50 -20.49
CA GLY A 672 -29.25 10.19 -21.02
C GLY A 672 -29.86 10.20 -22.43
N LEU A 673 -30.30 11.35 -22.97
CA LEU A 673 -30.84 11.43 -24.33
C LEU A 673 -29.80 11.08 -25.40
N GLY A 674 -28.54 11.45 -25.18
CA GLY A 674 -27.39 11.11 -26.04
C GLY A 674 -26.91 9.65 -25.87
N THR A 675 -27.76 8.75 -25.36
CA THR A 675 -27.50 7.31 -25.34
C THR A 675 -28.43 6.62 -26.33
N ASN A 676 -27.99 5.50 -26.95
CA ASN A 676 -28.85 4.75 -27.87
C ASN A 676 -30.17 4.29 -27.20
N VAL A 677 -30.12 3.95 -25.90
CA VAL A 677 -31.32 3.56 -25.16
C VAL A 677 -32.22 4.76 -24.92
N GLY A 678 -31.65 5.89 -24.49
CA GLY A 678 -32.41 7.10 -24.24
C GLY A 678 -33.10 7.64 -25.48
N ALA A 679 -32.37 7.75 -26.60
CA ALA A 679 -32.94 8.18 -27.87
C ALA A 679 -34.03 7.23 -28.38
N HIS A 680 -33.83 5.91 -28.25
CA HIS A 680 -34.84 4.92 -28.66
C HIS A 680 -36.12 5.01 -27.82
N LEU A 681 -36.00 5.19 -26.49
CA LEU A 681 -37.15 5.41 -25.61
C LEU A 681 -37.90 6.73 -25.91
N MET A 682 -37.25 7.67 -26.58
CA MET A 682 -37.85 8.92 -27.05
C MET A 682 -38.35 8.84 -28.50
N GLY A 683 -38.39 7.64 -29.10
CA GLY A 683 -38.93 7.42 -30.45
C GLY A 683 -37.98 7.82 -31.58
N GLY A 684 -36.69 8.01 -31.31
CA GLY A 684 -35.71 8.41 -32.31
C GLY A 684 -34.38 7.65 -32.21
N ASN A 685 -33.35 8.19 -32.86
CA ASN A 685 -31.96 7.76 -32.69
C ASN A 685 -31.11 8.95 -32.23
N MET A 686 -29.89 8.71 -31.75
CA MET A 686 -29.04 9.78 -31.20
C MET A 686 -28.84 10.96 -32.17
N TYR A 687 -28.69 10.68 -33.47
CA TYR A 687 -28.48 11.71 -34.49
C TYR A 687 -29.73 12.57 -34.71
N SER A 688 -30.93 11.99 -34.59
CA SER A 688 -32.21 12.72 -34.66
C SER A 688 -32.32 13.82 -33.60
N PHE A 689 -31.57 13.71 -32.50
CA PHE A 689 -31.53 14.69 -31.43
C PHE A 689 -30.24 15.54 -31.45
N GLY A 690 -29.52 15.57 -32.58
CA GLY A 690 -28.33 16.40 -32.76
C GLY A 690 -27.05 15.85 -32.10
N PHE A 691 -27.04 14.60 -31.64
CA PHE A 691 -25.85 13.99 -31.06
C PHE A 691 -25.02 13.25 -32.11
N ASN A 692 -23.73 13.57 -32.19
CA ASN A 692 -22.77 12.73 -32.88
C ASN A 692 -22.29 11.62 -31.94
N ALA A 693 -22.58 10.37 -32.29
CA ALA A 693 -22.17 9.21 -31.50
C ALA A 693 -20.65 9.11 -31.29
N GLU A 694 -19.83 9.73 -32.14
CA GLU A 694 -18.36 9.67 -32.05
C GLU A 694 -17.73 10.76 -31.16
N GLU A 695 -18.47 11.80 -30.77
CA GLU A 695 -17.94 12.94 -29.99
C GLU A 695 -18.46 12.98 -28.55
N GLU A 696 -17.69 12.38 -27.63
CA GLU A 696 -18.11 12.24 -26.23
C GLU A 696 -18.26 13.58 -25.49
N TRP A 697 -17.38 14.57 -25.73
CA TRP A 697 -17.42 15.83 -24.98
C TRP A 697 -18.62 16.69 -25.42
N SER A 698 -18.86 16.76 -26.73
CA SER A 698 -20.07 17.36 -27.33
C SER A 698 -21.35 16.68 -26.83
N ARG A 699 -21.34 15.34 -26.65
CA ARG A 699 -22.47 14.62 -26.06
C ARG A 699 -22.75 15.04 -24.63
N ILE A 700 -21.72 15.16 -23.79
CA ILE A 700 -21.88 15.52 -22.37
C ILE A 700 -22.46 16.94 -22.23
N THR A 701 -21.93 17.90 -23.00
CA THR A 701 -22.48 19.27 -23.00
C THR A 701 -23.86 19.32 -23.63
N GLY A 702 -24.12 18.53 -24.67
CA GLY A 702 -25.47 18.39 -25.26
C GLY A 702 -26.49 17.83 -24.27
N GLU A 703 -26.13 16.85 -23.45
CA GLU A 703 -27.04 16.24 -22.46
C GLU A 703 -27.24 17.12 -21.22
N CYS A 704 -26.17 17.67 -20.67
CA CYS A 704 -26.18 18.33 -19.35
C CYS A 704 -26.20 19.87 -19.43
N GLY A 705 -26.09 20.44 -20.63
CA GLY A 705 -25.82 21.85 -20.85
C GLY A 705 -24.33 22.18 -20.75
N ILE A 706 -23.94 23.35 -21.26
CA ILE A 706 -22.54 23.76 -21.35
C ILE A 706 -21.90 23.81 -19.95
N LEU A 707 -22.56 24.45 -18.97
CA LEU A 707 -21.99 24.63 -17.64
C LEU A 707 -21.77 23.29 -16.90
N LEU A 708 -22.83 22.51 -16.71
CA LEU A 708 -22.76 21.24 -15.97
C LEU A 708 -21.94 20.19 -16.74
N GLY A 709 -22.06 20.18 -18.07
CA GLY A 709 -21.28 19.29 -18.92
C GLY A 709 -19.78 19.56 -18.84
N LEU A 710 -19.36 20.83 -18.85
CA LEU A 710 -17.94 21.19 -18.68
C LEU A 710 -17.40 20.80 -17.30
N ILE A 711 -18.21 20.86 -16.24
CA ILE A 711 -17.80 20.38 -14.91
C ILE A 711 -17.57 18.87 -14.93
N ILE A 712 -18.47 18.09 -15.55
CA ILE A 712 -18.30 16.63 -15.71
C ILE A 712 -17.03 16.30 -16.49
N ILE A 713 -16.80 16.97 -17.62
CA ILE A 713 -15.58 16.82 -18.45
C ILE A 713 -14.33 17.15 -17.62
N SER A 714 -14.37 18.24 -16.86
CA SER A 714 -13.27 18.68 -16.00
C SER A 714 -12.94 17.64 -14.93
N ILE A 715 -13.94 17.08 -14.24
CA ILE A 715 -13.73 16.04 -13.23
C ILE A 715 -13.06 14.80 -13.85
N ARG A 716 -13.56 14.33 -14.99
CA ARG A 716 -12.99 13.16 -15.70
C ARG A 716 -11.53 13.40 -16.08
N THR A 717 -11.22 14.61 -16.52
CA THR A 717 -9.87 15.02 -16.93
C THR A 717 -8.93 15.15 -15.73
N PHE A 718 -9.34 15.88 -14.68
CA PHE A 718 -8.51 16.08 -13.49
C PHE A 718 -8.23 14.80 -12.72
N VAL A 719 -9.21 13.89 -12.57
CA VAL A 719 -8.96 12.56 -11.96
C VAL A 719 -7.86 11.80 -12.72
N SER A 720 -7.86 11.90 -14.05
CA SER A 720 -6.86 11.24 -14.90
C SER A 720 -5.49 11.90 -14.79
N LEU A 721 -5.43 13.23 -14.77
CA LEU A 721 -4.19 14.00 -14.58
C LEU A 721 -3.59 13.80 -13.18
N ASP A 722 -4.41 13.72 -12.14
CA ASP A 722 -3.97 13.40 -10.78
C ASP A 722 -3.34 12.02 -10.69
N CYS A 723 -3.97 11.02 -11.32
CA CYS A 723 -3.42 9.67 -11.39
C CYS A 723 -2.12 9.64 -12.19
N PHE A 724 -2.05 10.36 -13.32
CA PHE A 724 -0.84 10.50 -14.12
C PHE A 724 0.30 11.15 -13.32
N SER A 725 0.05 12.26 -12.62
CA SER A 725 1.03 12.94 -11.76
C SER A 725 1.56 12.03 -10.65
N GLN A 726 0.68 11.25 -10.02
CA GLN A 726 1.08 10.27 -9.02
C GLN A 726 1.88 9.12 -9.62
N ALA A 727 1.47 8.59 -10.77
CA ALA A 727 2.18 7.54 -11.49
C ALA A 727 3.58 8.00 -11.92
N TYR A 728 3.70 9.23 -12.43
CA TYR A 728 4.97 9.88 -12.75
C TYR A 728 5.91 9.94 -11.53
N LYS A 729 5.41 10.40 -10.38
CA LYS A 729 6.18 10.40 -9.12
C LYS A 729 6.64 8.99 -8.75
N ARG A 730 5.79 7.95 -8.92
CA ARG A 730 6.20 6.56 -8.63
C ARG A 730 7.25 6.04 -9.62
N LEU A 731 7.17 6.43 -10.87
CA LEU A 731 8.17 6.12 -11.88
C LEU A 731 9.51 6.76 -11.53
N ILE A 732 9.56 8.09 -11.34
CA ILE A 732 10.80 8.83 -11.09
C ILE A 732 11.47 8.40 -9.77
N TYR A 733 10.71 8.34 -8.67
CA TYR A 733 11.31 8.11 -7.35
C TYR A 733 11.50 6.63 -6.99
N ARG A 734 10.80 5.71 -7.67
CA ARG A 734 10.79 4.28 -7.31
C ARG A 734 10.91 3.31 -8.47
N PHE A 735 10.89 3.81 -9.71
CA PHE A 735 10.87 3.00 -10.91
C PHE A 735 9.72 1.97 -10.93
N ASP A 736 8.52 2.35 -10.46
CA ASP A 736 7.33 1.49 -10.58
C ASP A 736 6.65 1.72 -11.94
N LEU A 737 6.95 0.83 -12.90
CA LEU A 737 6.47 0.95 -14.29
C LEU A 737 4.96 0.67 -14.44
N LEU A 738 4.36 -0.16 -13.58
CA LEU A 738 2.95 -0.55 -13.74
C LEU A 738 1.96 0.62 -13.67
N PRO A 739 1.96 1.48 -12.62
CA PRO A 739 1.05 2.62 -12.56
C PRO A 739 1.27 3.60 -13.71
N TRP A 740 2.53 3.74 -14.19
CA TRP A 740 2.84 4.58 -15.34
C TRP A 740 2.19 4.06 -16.63
N MET A 741 2.37 2.78 -16.95
CA MET A 741 1.76 2.19 -18.15
C MET A 741 0.23 2.20 -18.08
N LEU A 742 -0.35 1.88 -16.93
CA LEU A 742 -1.80 1.96 -16.74
C LEU A 742 -2.34 3.40 -16.89
N SER A 743 -1.59 4.40 -16.43
CA SER A 743 -1.98 5.80 -16.59
C SER A 743 -2.06 6.24 -18.06
N ALA A 744 -1.25 5.66 -18.95
CA ALA A 744 -1.35 5.90 -20.38
C ALA A 744 -2.72 5.49 -20.94
N GLY A 745 -3.19 4.29 -20.58
CA GLY A 745 -4.51 3.80 -20.95
C GLY A 745 -5.64 4.62 -20.29
N MET A 746 -5.47 5.02 -19.03
CA MET A 746 -6.44 5.85 -18.32
C MET A 746 -6.63 7.23 -18.98
N LEU A 747 -5.54 7.89 -19.40
CA LEU A 747 -5.60 9.21 -20.05
C LEU A 747 -6.36 9.18 -21.39
N LEU A 748 -6.37 8.04 -22.09
CA LEU A 748 -7.13 7.88 -23.33
C LEU A 748 -8.60 7.51 -23.07
N LEU A 749 -8.85 6.60 -22.10
CA LEU A 749 -10.17 6.05 -21.87
C LEU A 749 -11.06 6.92 -20.97
N VAL A 750 -10.55 7.43 -19.84
CA VAL A 750 -11.39 8.09 -18.83
C VAL A 750 -11.85 9.48 -19.29
N PRO A 751 -10.98 10.37 -19.82
CA PRO A 751 -11.41 11.69 -20.28
C PRO A 751 -12.32 11.60 -21.52
N GLN A 752 -11.97 10.82 -22.53
CA GLN A 752 -12.62 10.88 -23.86
C GLN A 752 -13.41 9.62 -24.26
N GLY A 753 -13.34 8.54 -23.47
CA GLY A 753 -14.11 7.33 -23.77
C GLY A 753 -15.61 7.58 -23.74
N GLN A 754 -16.34 6.96 -24.66
CA GLN A 754 -17.79 7.11 -24.80
C GLN A 754 -18.52 6.44 -23.63
N TRP A 755 -18.87 7.20 -22.58
CA TRP A 755 -19.48 6.63 -21.37
C TRP A 755 -20.96 6.29 -21.54
N SER A 756 -21.60 6.80 -22.60
CA SER A 756 -22.96 6.41 -23.01
C SER A 756 -23.07 4.96 -23.48
N ILE A 757 -21.95 4.34 -23.87
CA ILE A 757 -21.89 2.94 -24.31
C ILE A 757 -21.49 2.06 -23.11
N PRO A 758 -22.36 1.16 -22.61
CA PRO A 758 -22.11 0.44 -21.36
C PRO A 758 -20.83 -0.41 -21.33
N THR A 759 -20.40 -0.96 -22.46
CA THR A 759 -19.13 -1.69 -22.55
C THR A 759 -17.93 -0.75 -22.43
N ASN A 760 -17.94 0.38 -23.14
CA ASN A 760 -16.87 1.38 -23.08
C ASN A 760 -16.79 1.99 -21.68
N LEU A 761 -17.96 2.32 -21.08
CA LEU A 761 -18.06 2.74 -19.69
C LEU A 761 -17.35 1.74 -18.76
N GLY A 762 -17.64 0.45 -18.90
CA GLY A 762 -17.02 -0.57 -18.06
C GLY A 762 -15.49 -0.63 -18.18
N PHE A 763 -14.95 -0.46 -19.40
CA PHE A 763 -13.51 -0.37 -19.59
C PHE A 763 -12.91 0.93 -19.02
N CYS A 764 -13.63 2.05 -19.07
CA CYS A 764 -13.19 3.29 -18.44
C CYS A 764 -13.11 3.15 -16.92
N ILE A 765 -14.14 2.56 -16.30
CA ILE A 765 -14.19 2.29 -14.85
C ILE A 765 -13.08 1.31 -14.44
N LEU A 766 -12.87 0.24 -15.20
CA LEU A 766 -11.83 -0.73 -14.92
C LEU A 766 -10.43 -0.13 -15.07
N SER A 767 -10.18 0.62 -16.15
CA SER A 767 -8.90 1.26 -16.44
C SER A 767 -8.48 2.24 -15.34
N GLY A 768 -9.38 3.13 -14.93
CA GLY A 768 -9.07 4.04 -13.83
C GLY A 768 -8.97 3.32 -12.48
N GLY A 769 -9.77 2.27 -12.24
CA GLY A 769 -9.73 1.50 -10.99
C GLY A 769 -8.42 0.73 -10.86
N PHE A 770 -7.93 0.15 -11.95
CA PHE A 770 -6.63 -0.52 -12.02
C PHE A 770 -5.48 0.46 -11.83
N THR A 771 -5.54 1.63 -12.49
CA THR A 771 -4.52 2.67 -12.37
C THR A 771 -4.39 3.15 -10.92
N MET A 772 -5.51 3.51 -10.28
CA MET A 772 -5.53 3.93 -8.88
C MET A 772 -5.10 2.81 -7.93
N ALA A 773 -5.51 1.55 -8.17
CA ALA A 773 -5.05 0.40 -7.40
C ALA A 773 -3.53 0.23 -7.50
N ALA A 774 -2.95 0.38 -8.71
CA ALA A 774 -1.52 0.27 -8.93
C ALA A 774 -0.73 1.34 -8.18
N ILE A 775 -1.17 2.61 -8.25
CA ILE A 775 -0.56 3.74 -7.54
C ILE A 775 -0.56 3.51 -6.02
N ARG A 776 -1.70 3.07 -5.49
CA ARG A 776 -1.89 2.85 -4.06
C ARG A 776 -1.02 1.71 -3.52
N THR A 777 -0.89 0.63 -4.28
CA THR A 777 -0.25 -0.61 -3.83
C THR A 777 1.27 -0.65 -4.05
N THR A 778 1.87 0.42 -4.58
CA THR A 778 3.32 0.58 -4.65
C THR A 778 3.94 0.54 -3.26
N LYS A 779 4.77 -0.49 -2.98
CA LYS A 779 5.46 -0.67 -1.69
C LYS A 779 6.22 0.61 -1.27
N LYS A 780 6.14 0.98 0.01
CA LYS A 780 7.03 2.00 0.61
C LYS A 780 8.47 1.46 0.57
N ARG A 781 9.42 2.26 0.07
CA ARG A 781 10.85 1.92 0.19
C ARG A 781 11.17 1.95 1.68
N LYS A 782 11.80 0.89 2.23
CA LYS A 782 12.61 1.07 3.45
C LYS A 782 13.60 2.17 3.10
N GLN A 783 13.53 3.32 3.76
CA GLN A 783 14.62 4.29 3.68
C GLN A 783 15.87 3.53 4.12
N LYS A 784 16.76 3.24 3.16
CA LYS A 784 18.17 3.05 3.50
C LYS A 784 18.62 4.45 3.90
N HIS A 785 18.55 4.73 5.19
CA HIS A 785 19.43 5.72 5.80
C HIS A 785 20.77 5.06 6.01
#